data_AF-A0A1L9B624-F1
#
_entry.id   AF-A0A1L9B624-F1
#
_cell.length_a   1.000
_cell.length_b   1.000
_cell.length_c   1.000
_cell.angle_alpha   90.00
_cell.angle_beta   90.00
_cell.angle_gamma   90.00
#
_symmetry.space_group_name_H-M   'P 1'
#
loop_
_entity.id
_entity.type
_entity.pdbx_description
1 polymer ?
#
loop_
_entity_poly.entity_id
_entity_poly.type
_entity_poly.pdbx_seq_one_letter_code
_entity_poly.pdbx_strand_id
1 'polypeptide(L)'
;MFKISREQMEVFRHGMRARIPERVLESLREQGFEARREAESGDVVCTDERGTQTRMAFSVDGLPERLTLPSGNAVGFEHDAQGRLSAIIHPGAERVEMERDDRGNVTTLRRPSLVSYHLQYDAQDRLILAQYPDGSQTRLSYHPAGPVERVVDRTGALTRHERDDSGRLRASIDPLGRQTLFETDVEGRLEAVVFPDGSRQEYGFDPEHHLATLVLRDGRPVVHELDEENQAVRAISWADGTRSEFEFDGGNLKVARNDWGAIGNSFDSRGNPLSEETPQGRVQYVYDEAGRLVRLTTSHGESLEYEYDGDGRLCRVRAWENDECRMSYGPGGTLKELNYGNGLVETRTYARVGRLEQALVTDLLGRRLGAQRYTYDACERLVSASDSWGNQSRDSFARGFLYDVEGRLRAEFDSLVGQTLHEYAYDAKGNLVDDGGIPIRVGSMDEPCAWGSEPIVYDGNGNMVRLPGPAGELRCSFGGEGMLREVQVGGRTWSFVYDAFGRRVLKTDGWTTWRYGWAGHQLLWEEVDSRPGAAPLRRDYLILPGGTTPLAFRENGRTYWLQTDARGAVIRAFDDLGRVAWRARYDSFGTAHVEVAEVRQPWRLEGQYADAETGLHYNFARYYCPWLKSYLSLDPNWWHVAATHYSYARNDPWNRTDPPARSPP
;
A
#
# COMPACT_ATOMS: atom_id res chain seq x y z
N MET A 1 -5.76 50.31 27.37
CA MET A 1 -5.63 49.08 26.56
C MET A 1 -4.16 48.68 26.60
N PHE A 2 -3.80 47.71 27.44
CA PHE A 2 -2.39 47.32 27.63
C PHE A 2 -1.87 46.67 26.33
N LYS A 3 -1.04 47.39 25.58
CA LYS A 3 -0.27 46.83 24.47
C LYS A 3 0.90 46.07 25.08
N ILE A 4 0.82 44.74 25.12
CA ILE A 4 1.96 43.88 25.43
C ILE A 4 3.00 44.11 24.33
N SER A 5 4.20 44.53 24.70
CA SER A 5 5.30 44.71 23.75
C SER A 5 5.72 43.36 23.15
N ARG A 6 6.36 43.38 21.97
CA ARG A 6 6.87 42.17 21.33
C ARG A 6 7.83 41.40 22.24
N GLU A 7 8.70 42.10 22.95
CA GLU A 7 9.61 41.52 23.95
C GLU A 7 8.86 40.82 25.09
N GLN A 8 7.79 41.41 25.62
CA GLN A 8 6.96 40.78 26.65
C GLN A 8 6.20 39.54 26.12
N MET A 9 5.76 39.55 24.86
CA MET A 9 5.18 38.34 24.23
C MET A 9 6.24 37.25 24.01
N GLU A 10 7.47 37.63 23.67
CA GLU A 10 8.58 36.68 23.50
C GLU A 10 8.99 36.03 24.82
N VAL A 11 9.05 36.80 25.93
CA VAL A 11 9.28 36.27 27.28
C VAL A 11 8.16 35.30 27.70
N PHE A 12 6.89 35.62 27.41
CA PHE A 12 5.77 34.72 27.70
C PHE A 12 5.84 33.42 26.88
N ARG A 13 6.20 33.51 25.60
CA ARG A 13 6.42 32.33 24.73
C ARG A 13 7.56 31.46 25.24
N HIS A 14 8.67 32.06 25.66
CA HIS A 14 9.80 31.34 26.25
C HIS A 14 9.35 30.59 27.52
N GLY A 15 8.63 31.24 28.42
CA GLY A 15 8.07 30.59 29.63
C GLY A 15 7.09 29.44 29.33
N MET A 16 6.31 29.52 28.25
CA MET A 16 5.45 28.41 27.80
C MET A 16 6.25 27.26 27.18
N ARG A 17 7.28 27.56 26.39
CA ARG A 17 8.13 26.54 25.74
C ARG A 17 9.01 25.80 26.73
N ALA A 18 9.51 26.50 27.75
CA ALA A 18 10.27 25.88 28.84
C ALA A 18 9.49 24.78 29.58
N ARG A 19 8.15 24.72 29.43
CA ARG A 19 7.28 23.67 29.99
C ARG A 19 6.99 22.50 29.03
N ILE A 20 7.44 22.57 27.79
CA ILE A 20 7.24 21.50 26.81
C ILE A 20 7.86 20.18 27.29
N PRO A 21 9.09 20.14 27.84
CA PRO A 21 9.67 18.89 28.35
C PRO A 21 8.77 18.22 29.41
N GLU A 22 8.22 19.00 30.34
CA GLU A 22 7.31 18.53 31.38
C GLU A 22 6.00 18.00 30.80
N ARG A 23 5.44 18.67 29.79
CA ARG A 23 4.22 18.19 29.10
C ARG A 23 4.45 16.90 28.32
N VAL A 24 5.60 16.77 27.66
CA VAL A 24 5.98 15.53 26.98
C VAL A 24 6.13 14.40 28.01
N LEU A 25 6.80 14.67 29.13
CA LEU A 25 6.97 13.74 30.23
C LEU A 25 5.62 13.28 30.83
N GLU A 26 4.71 14.21 31.11
CA GLU A 26 3.36 13.93 31.60
C GLU A 26 2.58 13.06 30.61
N SER A 27 2.57 13.45 29.33
CA SER A 27 1.86 12.72 28.29
C SER A 27 2.38 11.27 28.11
N LEU A 28 3.70 11.06 28.20
CA LEU A 28 4.27 9.71 28.15
C LEU A 28 3.83 8.87 29.36
N ARG A 29 3.79 9.45 30.56
CA ARG A 29 3.33 8.75 31.77
C ARG A 29 1.85 8.44 31.74
N GLU A 30 1.02 9.34 31.21
CA GLU A 30 -0.41 9.12 30.99
C GLU A 30 -0.67 7.97 30.01
N GLN A 31 0.23 7.80 29.03
CA GLN A 31 0.23 6.66 28.10
C GLN A 31 0.83 5.38 28.71
N GLY A 32 1.22 5.40 29.99
CA GLY A 32 1.74 4.24 30.71
C GLY A 32 3.25 3.98 30.55
N PHE A 33 3.99 4.86 29.87
CA PHE A 33 5.43 4.69 29.70
C PHE A 33 6.22 5.10 30.94
N GLU A 34 7.31 4.36 31.23
CA GLU A 34 8.29 4.79 32.23
C GLU A 34 9.13 5.94 31.67
N ALA A 35 8.70 7.17 31.94
CA ALA A 35 9.40 8.37 31.53
C ALA A 35 9.92 9.20 32.71
N ARG A 36 11.12 9.76 32.56
CA ARG A 36 11.78 10.63 33.55
C ARG A 36 12.53 11.77 32.90
N ARG A 37 12.77 12.82 33.67
CA ARG A 37 13.72 13.87 33.31
C ARG A 37 15.10 13.53 33.86
N GLU A 38 16.11 13.51 33.01
CA GLU A 38 17.49 13.26 33.43
C GLU A 38 18.09 14.53 34.04
N ALA A 39 18.64 14.43 35.25
CA ALA A 39 19.03 15.60 36.04
C ALA A 39 20.22 16.38 35.46
N GLU A 40 21.13 15.69 34.75
CA GLU A 40 22.34 16.29 34.19
C GLU A 40 22.09 16.96 32.83
N SER A 41 21.37 16.28 31.93
CA SER A 41 21.09 16.76 30.57
C SER A 41 19.81 17.58 30.47
N GLY A 42 18.85 17.35 31.36
CA GLY A 42 17.49 17.89 31.24
C GLY A 42 16.60 17.13 30.24
N ASP A 43 17.13 16.09 29.59
CA ASP A 43 16.45 15.27 28.59
C ASP A 43 15.23 14.55 29.18
N VAL A 44 14.22 14.34 28.34
CA VAL A 44 13.15 13.38 28.64
C VAL A 44 13.62 12.01 28.15
N VAL A 45 13.75 11.07 29.08
CA VAL A 45 14.13 9.68 28.82
C VAL A 45 12.91 8.80 29.03
N CYS A 46 12.48 8.15 27.96
CA CYS A 46 11.44 7.13 27.98
C CYS A 46 12.11 5.76 27.94
N THR A 47 11.78 4.90 28.90
CA THR A 47 12.31 3.53 28.99
C THR A 47 11.17 2.57 28.66
N ASP A 48 11.42 1.66 27.72
CA ASP A 48 10.49 0.56 27.46
C ASP A 48 10.69 -0.57 28.47
N GLU A 49 9.82 -1.56 28.45
CA GLU A 49 9.83 -2.66 29.41
C GLU A 49 11.06 -3.58 29.30
N ARG A 50 11.80 -3.48 28.19
CA ARG A 50 13.08 -4.19 27.98
C ARG A 50 14.26 -3.39 28.53
N GLY A 51 14.03 -2.23 29.14
CA GLY A 51 15.06 -1.33 29.65
C GLY A 51 15.75 -0.51 28.55
N THR A 52 15.24 -0.52 27.32
CA THR A 52 15.80 0.27 26.22
C THR A 52 15.29 1.71 26.31
N GLN A 53 16.13 2.68 25.95
CA GLN A 53 15.87 4.09 26.22
C GLN A 53 15.78 4.91 24.95
N THR A 54 14.66 5.61 24.78
CA THR A 54 14.51 6.69 23.81
C THR A 54 14.68 8.02 24.54
N ARG A 55 15.48 8.93 23.96
CA ARG A 55 15.85 10.20 24.60
C ARG A 55 15.44 11.36 23.72
N MET A 56 14.71 12.31 24.29
CA MET A 56 14.41 13.60 23.65
C MET A 56 15.15 14.72 24.38
N ALA A 57 16.09 15.33 23.69
CA ALA A 57 16.82 16.50 24.14
C ALA A 57 16.08 17.78 23.74
N PHE A 58 16.23 18.81 24.58
CA PHE A 58 15.59 20.10 24.41
C PHE A 58 16.60 21.22 24.57
N SER A 59 16.39 22.29 23.81
CA SER A 59 17.09 23.57 23.98
C SER A 59 16.85 24.17 25.37
N VAL A 60 17.65 25.18 25.73
CA VAL A 60 17.42 25.99 26.95
C VAL A 60 16.01 26.60 26.99
N ASP A 61 15.45 26.88 25.81
CA ASP A 61 14.10 27.43 25.63
C ASP A 61 13.00 26.36 25.71
N GLY A 62 13.34 25.08 25.89
CA GLY A 62 12.42 23.95 25.97
C GLY A 62 11.89 23.45 24.63
N LEU A 63 12.45 23.89 23.51
CA LEU A 63 12.12 23.35 22.18
C LEU A 63 12.87 22.04 21.92
N PRO A 64 12.26 21.01 21.29
CA PRO A 64 12.95 19.77 20.96
C PRO A 64 14.18 20.03 20.06
N GLU A 65 15.30 19.38 20.32
CA GLU A 65 16.51 19.50 19.49
C GLU A 65 16.91 18.17 18.88
N ARG A 66 16.70 17.07 19.61
CA ARG A 66 17.15 15.75 19.16
C ARG A 66 16.31 14.64 19.76
N LEU A 67 15.82 13.74 18.93
CA LEU A 67 15.25 12.46 19.34
C LEU A 67 16.26 11.36 19.04
N THR A 68 16.75 10.65 20.06
CA THR A 68 17.70 9.54 19.92
C THR A 68 17.01 8.23 20.30
N LEU A 69 16.98 7.28 19.36
CA LEU A 69 16.45 5.93 19.54
C LEU A 69 17.47 5.04 20.28
N PRO A 70 17.05 3.89 20.83
CA PRO A 70 17.94 2.97 21.54
C PRO A 70 19.19 2.52 20.76
N SER A 71 19.13 2.43 19.44
CA SER A 71 20.29 2.14 18.58
C SER A 71 21.34 3.26 18.50
N GLY A 72 21.03 4.45 19.03
CA GLY A 72 21.81 5.67 18.84
C GLY A 72 21.46 6.45 17.57
N ASN A 73 20.59 5.91 16.70
CA ASN A 73 20.02 6.67 15.58
C ASN A 73 19.28 7.90 16.11
N ALA A 74 19.51 9.06 15.48
CA ALA A 74 18.91 10.30 15.97
C ALA A 74 18.30 11.15 14.86
N VAL A 75 17.17 11.79 15.17
CA VAL A 75 16.54 12.84 14.37
C VAL A 75 16.80 14.17 15.05
N GLY A 76 17.38 15.11 14.31
CA GLY A 76 17.60 16.48 14.78
C GLY A 76 16.46 17.42 14.39
N PHE A 77 16.18 18.40 15.24
CA PHE A 77 15.18 19.44 15.02
C PHE A 77 15.81 20.81 15.26
N GLU A 78 15.67 21.70 14.30
CA GLU A 78 16.12 23.09 14.45
C GLU A 78 14.96 24.06 14.36
N HIS A 79 15.04 25.13 15.13
CA HIS A 79 13.98 26.11 15.27
C HIS A 79 14.46 27.50 14.88
N ASP A 80 13.58 28.30 14.27
CA ASP A 80 13.86 29.71 14.00
C ASP A 80 13.80 30.56 15.28
N ALA A 81 14.14 31.85 15.17
CA ALA A 81 14.07 32.78 16.30
C ALA A 81 12.65 32.93 16.90
N GLN A 82 11.61 32.55 16.14
CA GLN A 82 10.23 32.49 16.62
C GLN A 82 9.86 31.11 17.14
N GLY A 83 10.81 30.20 17.36
CA GLY A 83 10.63 28.83 17.87
C GLY A 83 9.77 27.93 17.01
N ARG A 84 9.66 28.20 15.71
CA ARG A 84 8.99 27.32 14.74
C ARG A 84 10.02 26.39 14.11
N LEU A 85 9.61 25.17 13.76
CA LEU A 85 10.49 24.22 13.09
C LEU A 85 10.99 24.80 11.75
N SER A 86 12.31 24.83 11.60
CA SER A 86 13.07 25.38 10.48
C SER A 86 13.89 24.32 9.74
N ALA A 87 14.29 23.24 10.42
CA ALA A 87 14.87 22.08 9.75
C ALA A 87 14.64 20.76 10.51
N ILE A 88 14.60 19.67 9.76
CA ILE A 88 14.65 18.29 10.25
C ILE A 88 15.93 17.64 9.70
N ILE A 89 16.68 16.97 10.57
CA ILE A 89 17.90 16.25 10.22
C ILE A 89 17.65 14.76 10.43
N HIS A 90 17.58 13.99 9.35
CA HIS A 90 17.36 12.55 9.40
C HIS A 90 18.62 11.81 9.89
N PRO A 91 18.50 10.56 10.39
CA PRO A 91 19.63 9.84 10.99
C PRO A 91 20.79 9.51 10.02
N GLY A 92 20.65 9.78 8.72
CA GLY A 92 21.72 9.74 7.70
C GLY A 92 22.34 11.11 7.36
N ALA A 93 22.14 12.13 8.21
CA ALA A 93 22.57 13.51 8.03
C ALA A 93 21.93 14.28 6.85
N GLU A 94 20.91 13.69 6.20
CA GLU A 94 20.10 14.45 5.24
C GLU A 94 19.22 15.47 5.97
N ARG A 95 19.17 16.68 5.41
CA ARG A 95 18.54 17.84 6.02
C ARG A 95 17.41 18.35 5.14
N VAL A 96 16.24 18.56 5.74
CA VAL A 96 15.09 19.21 5.11
C VAL A 96 14.86 20.54 5.81
N GLU A 97 15.01 21.63 5.07
CA GLU A 97 14.87 23.01 5.55
C GLU A 97 13.53 23.61 5.13
N MET A 98 12.97 24.47 5.98
CA MET A 98 11.68 25.13 5.79
C MET A 98 11.88 26.64 5.86
N GLU A 99 11.69 27.33 4.75
CA GLU A 99 11.63 28.79 4.72
C GLU A 99 10.17 29.25 4.83
N ARG A 100 9.95 30.40 5.47
CA ARG A 100 8.61 30.91 5.75
C ARG A 100 8.46 32.39 5.39
N ASP A 101 7.25 32.80 5.03
CA ASP A 101 6.89 34.22 4.92
C ASP A 101 6.64 34.87 6.30
N ASP A 102 6.39 36.18 6.31
CA ASP A 102 6.08 36.96 7.52
C ASP A 102 4.79 36.51 8.22
N ARG A 103 3.90 35.81 7.51
CA ARG A 103 2.66 35.22 8.05
C ARG A 103 2.88 33.82 8.63
N GLY A 104 4.04 33.22 8.37
CA GLY A 104 4.46 31.92 8.87
C GLY A 104 4.16 30.73 7.96
N ASN A 105 3.67 30.99 6.76
CA ASN A 105 3.44 29.98 5.73
C ASN A 105 4.78 29.47 5.22
N VAL A 106 4.91 28.15 5.00
CA VAL A 106 6.13 27.57 4.42
C VAL A 106 6.19 27.92 2.94
N THR A 107 7.15 28.73 2.51
CA THR A 107 7.29 29.16 1.12
C THR A 107 8.28 28.30 0.33
N THR A 108 9.24 27.68 1.01
CA THR A 108 10.21 26.80 0.37
C THR A 108 10.52 25.60 1.26
N LEU A 109 10.51 24.41 0.68
CA LEU A 109 11.06 23.20 1.28
C LEU A 109 12.35 22.87 0.54
N ARG A 110 13.47 23.08 1.21
CA ARG A 110 14.80 22.90 0.63
C ARG A 110 15.43 21.62 1.14
N ARG A 111 16.00 20.86 0.21
CA ARG A 111 16.87 19.72 0.49
C ARG A 111 18.21 20.03 -0.15
N PRO A 112 19.30 20.27 0.59
CA PRO A 112 20.59 20.69 0.00
C PRO A 112 21.12 19.74 -1.08
N SER A 113 20.73 18.46 -1.01
CA SER A 113 21.03 17.40 -1.99
C SER A 113 20.22 17.48 -3.29
N LEU A 114 19.21 18.37 -3.38
CA LEU A 114 18.20 18.46 -4.45
C LEU A 114 17.76 19.91 -4.74
N VAL A 115 16.95 20.08 -5.78
CA VAL A 115 16.21 21.33 -6.04
C VAL A 115 15.02 21.42 -5.07
N SER A 116 14.61 22.64 -4.72
CA SER A 116 13.60 22.91 -3.67
C SER A 116 12.17 22.87 -4.22
N TYR A 117 11.19 22.66 -3.33
CA TYR A 117 9.78 22.98 -3.61
C TYR A 117 9.52 24.44 -3.30
N HIS A 118 8.71 25.11 -4.11
CA HIS A 118 8.27 26.49 -3.85
C HIS A 118 6.75 26.56 -3.75
N LEU A 119 6.25 27.19 -2.69
CA LEU A 119 4.84 27.27 -2.34
C LEU A 119 4.40 28.74 -2.31
N GLN A 120 3.21 29.02 -2.83
CA GLN A 120 2.59 30.36 -2.78
C GLN A 120 1.19 30.29 -2.19
N TYR A 121 0.81 31.36 -1.49
CA TYR A 121 -0.43 31.43 -0.73
C TYR A 121 -1.22 32.69 -1.08
N ASP A 122 -2.55 32.62 -1.01
CA ASP A 122 -3.41 33.80 -1.13
C ASP A 122 -3.39 34.67 0.14
N ALA A 123 -4.25 35.70 0.18
CA ALA A 123 -4.39 36.60 1.32
C ALA A 123 -5.02 35.94 2.57
N GLN A 124 -5.58 34.74 2.44
CA GLN A 124 -6.18 33.94 3.50
C GLN A 124 -5.28 32.76 3.92
N ASP A 125 -4.00 32.77 3.55
CA ASP A 125 -3.01 31.74 3.88
C ASP A 125 -3.34 30.36 3.29
N ARG A 126 -4.08 30.32 2.18
CA ARG A 126 -4.40 29.08 1.45
C ARG A 126 -3.45 28.88 0.28
N LEU A 127 -2.97 27.65 0.08
CA LEU A 127 -2.00 27.28 -0.95
C LEU A 127 -2.61 27.45 -2.36
N ILE A 128 -2.02 28.30 -3.20
CA ILE A 128 -2.49 28.54 -4.59
C ILE A 128 -1.54 28.00 -5.66
N LEU A 129 -0.27 27.75 -5.31
CA LEU A 129 0.74 27.19 -6.20
C LEU A 129 1.68 26.29 -5.41
N ALA A 130 1.91 25.08 -5.92
CA ALA A 130 3.03 24.23 -5.53
C ALA A 130 3.90 23.99 -6.76
N GLN A 131 5.13 24.49 -6.75
CA GLN A 131 6.15 24.22 -7.76
C GLN A 131 7.11 23.15 -7.26
N TYR A 132 7.36 22.15 -8.11
CA TYR A 132 8.16 20.97 -7.82
C TYR A 132 9.63 21.18 -8.23
N PRO A 133 10.55 20.32 -7.75
CA PRO A 133 11.98 20.38 -8.10
C PRO A 133 12.29 20.34 -9.60
N ASP A 134 11.42 19.74 -10.42
CA ASP A 134 11.53 19.69 -11.88
C ASP A 134 10.95 20.94 -12.58
N GLY A 135 10.49 21.93 -11.82
CA GLY A 135 9.91 23.19 -12.31
C GLY A 135 8.43 23.10 -12.70
N SER A 136 7.84 21.89 -12.73
CA SER A 136 6.40 21.70 -12.93
C SER A 136 5.59 22.22 -11.74
N GLN A 137 4.29 22.43 -11.92
CA GLN A 137 3.48 23.09 -10.91
C GLN A 137 2.03 22.61 -10.85
N THR A 138 1.48 22.57 -9.64
CA THR A 138 0.05 22.43 -9.38
C THR A 138 -0.52 23.78 -8.94
N ARG A 139 -1.67 24.17 -9.48
CA ARG A 139 -2.38 25.39 -9.07
C ARG A 139 -3.73 25.07 -8.47
N LEU A 140 -4.09 25.83 -7.44
CA LEU A 140 -5.36 25.70 -6.73
C LEU A 140 -6.08 27.05 -6.76
N SER A 141 -7.40 27.02 -6.96
CA SER A 141 -8.27 28.15 -6.66
C SER A 141 -9.40 27.71 -5.74
N TYR A 142 -9.90 28.64 -4.95
CA TYR A 142 -10.85 28.36 -3.89
C TYR A 142 -12.15 29.12 -4.09
N HIS A 143 -13.24 28.46 -3.71
CA HIS A 143 -14.55 29.07 -3.62
C HIS A 143 -14.55 30.16 -2.52
N PRO A 144 -15.38 31.22 -2.62
CA PRO A 144 -15.50 32.24 -1.57
C PRO A 144 -15.82 31.68 -0.18
N ALA A 145 -16.54 30.55 -0.12
CA ALA A 145 -16.87 29.85 1.12
C ALA A 145 -15.69 29.08 1.77
N GLY A 146 -14.49 29.07 1.15
CA GLY A 146 -13.30 28.44 1.70
C GLY A 146 -12.72 27.24 0.93
N PRO A 147 -13.51 26.24 0.47
CA PRO A 147 -12.97 25.00 -0.09
C PRO A 147 -12.42 25.16 -1.50
N VAL A 148 -11.63 24.17 -1.96
CA VAL A 148 -11.06 24.13 -3.32
C VAL A 148 -12.20 24.07 -4.35
N GLU A 149 -12.08 24.90 -5.38
CA GLU A 149 -12.99 25.01 -6.52
C GLU A 149 -12.32 24.48 -7.80
N ARG A 150 -11.02 24.75 -8.00
CA ARG A 150 -10.30 24.30 -9.19
C ARG A 150 -8.93 23.75 -8.81
N VAL A 151 -8.55 22.67 -9.47
CA VAL A 151 -7.20 22.10 -9.43
C VAL A 151 -6.69 22.05 -10.86
N VAL A 152 -5.57 22.71 -11.13
CA VAL A 152 -4.82 22.52 -12.38
C VAL A 152 -3.57 21.73 -12.04
N ASP A 153 -3.48 20.52 -12.57
CA ASP A 153 -2.34 19.64 -12.33
C ASP A 153 -1.09 20.08 -13.12
N ARG A 154 0.01 19.34 -12.98
CA ARG A 154 1.30 19.61 -13.63
C ARG A 154 1.25 19.40 -15.15
N THR A 155 0.27 18.67 -15.69
CA THR A 155 0.01 18.59 -17.15
C THR A 155 -0.80 19.76 -17.69
N GLY A 156 -1.43 20.55 -16.81
CA GLY A 156 -2.38 21.59 -17.16
C GLY A 156 -3.84 21.11 -17.23
N ALA A 157 -4.09 19.84 -16.89
CA ALA A 157 -5.43 19.29 -16.81
C ALA A 157 -6.21 19.91 -15.64
N LEU A 158 -7.49 20.19 -15.87
CA LEU A 158 -8.34 20.94 -14.95
C LEU A 158 -9.41 20.04 -14.34
N THR A 159 -9.43 19.94 -13.02
CA THR A 159 -10.58 19.45 -12.25
C THR A 159 -11.31 20.64 -11.64
N ARG A 160 -12.65 20.64 -11.72
CA ARG A 160 -13.52 21.65 -11.11
C ARG A 160 -14.50 21.02 -10.13
N HIS A 161 -14.74 21.68 -9.02
CA HIS A 161 -15.78 21.34 -8.06
C HIS A 161 -16.84 22.43 -8.04
N GLU A 162 -18.08 22.06 -8.30
CA GLU A 162 -19.24 22.94 -8.17
C GLU A 162 -19.92 22.69 -6.83
N ARG A 163 -20.39 23.76 -6.20
CA ARG A 163 -20.98 23.73 -4.87
C ARG A 163 -22.31 24.46 -4.84
N ASP A 164 -23.16 24.08 -3.91
CA ASP A 164 -24.39 24.81 -3.62
C ASP A 164 -24.13 26.08 -2.78
N ASP A 165 -25.17 26.87 -2.53
CA ASP A 165 -25.09 28.11 -1.75
C ASP A 165 -24.66 27.88 -0.28
N SER A 166 -24.82 26.66 0.23
CA SER A 166 -24.33 26.22 1.54
C SER A 166 -22.90 25.67 1.53
N GLY A 167 -22.23 25.67 0.37
CA GLY A 167 -20.84 25.20 0.21
C GLY A 167 -20.67 23.68 0.07
N ARG A 168 -21.77 22.92 0.00
CA ARG A 168 -21.74 21.46 -0.19
C ARG A 168 -21.34 21.12 -1.63
N LEU A 169 -20.59 20.03 -1.81
CA LEU A 169 -20.18 19.57 -3.14
C LEU A 169 -21.40 19.07 -3.90
N ARG A 170 -21.65 19.64 -5.09
CA ARG A 170 -22.77 19.27 -5.97
C ARG A 170 -22.29 18.54 -7.21
N ALA A 171 -21.15 18.94 -7.77
CA ALA A 171 -20.56 18.27 -8.91
C ALA A 171 -19.04 18.28 -8.83
N SER A 172 -18.44 17.21 -9.31
CA SER A 172 -17.04 17.20 -9.70
C SER A 172 -16.93 16.97 -11.19
N ILE A 173 -16.17 17.84 -11.86
CA ILE A 173 -15.96 17.82 -13.30
C ILE A 173 -14.49 17.52 -13.54
N ASP A 174 -14.24 16.40 -14.21
CA ASP A 174 -12.88 15.95 -14.52
C ASP A 174 -12.27 16.67 -15.73
N PRO A 175 -10.98 16.45 -16.04
CA PRO A 175 -10.33 17.10 -17.18
C PRO A 175 -10.90 16.78 -18.57
N LEU A 176 -11.71 15.73 -18.69
CA LEU A 176 -12.40 15.37 -19.93
C LEU A 176 -13.80 16.03 -20.01
N GLY A 177 -14.18 16.82 -19.01
CA GLY A 177 -15.48 17.49 -18.91
C GLY A 177 -16.60 16.57 -18.43
N ARG A 178 -16.29 15.34 -18.00
CA ARG A 178 -17.27 14.39 -17.45
C ARG A 178 -17.62 14.79 -16.02
N GLN A 179 -18.86 14.56 -15.63
CA GLN A 179 -19.39 15.03 -14.36
C GLN A 179 -19.81 13.88 -13.46
N THR A 180 -19.42 13.94 -12.19
CA THR A 180 -20.00 13.17 -11.11
C THR A 180 -20.83 14.11 -10.24
N LEU A 181 -22.12 13.83 -10.09
CA LEU A 181 -23.04 14.65 -9.31
C LEU A 181 -23.27 14.03 -7.94
N PHE A 182 -23.39 14.88 -6.93
CA PHE A 182 -23.67 14.50 -5.56
C PHE A 182 -24.99 15.14 -5.16
N GLU A 183 -25.96 14.29 -4.82
CA GLU A 183 -27.29 14.70 -4.42
C GLU A 183 -27.45 14.46 -2.92
N THR A 184 -28.00 15.46 -2.23
CA THR A 184 -28.22 15.38 -0.78
C THR A 184 -29.70 15.50 -0.46
N ASP A 185 -30.12 14.80 0.59
CA ASP A 185 -31.45 14.96 1.14
C ASP A 185 -31.65 16.33 1.83
N VAL A 186 -32.85 16.57 2.36
CA VAL A 186 -33.21 17.81 3.05
C VAL A 186 -32.38 18.07 4.33
N GLU A 187 -31.78 17.02 4.90
CA GLU A 187 -30.91 17.08 6.08
C GLU A 187 -29.44 17.27 5.71
N GLY A 188 -29.11 17.19 4.42
CA GLY A 188 -27.76 17.35 3.88
C GLY A 188 -26.92 16.08 3.86
N ARG A 189 -27.52 14.91 4.06
CA ARG A 189 -26.86 13.61 3.90
C ARG A 189 -26.80 13.25 2.42
N LEU A 190 -25.76 12.52 2.01
CA LEU A 190 -25.61 12.06 0.63
C LEU A 190 -26.71 11.03 0.31
N GLU A 191 -27.65 11.38 -0.55
CA GLU A 191 -28.76 10.52 -0.99
C GLU A 191 -28.37 9.74 -2.24
N ALA A 192 -27.61 10.35 -3.15
CA ALA A 192 -27.14 9.66 -4.35
C ALA A 192 -25.87 10.26 -4.96
N VAL A 193 -25.17 9.41 -5.71
CA VAL A 193 -24.12 9.80 -6.64
C VAL A 193 -24.55 9.41 -8.05
N VAL A 194 -24.54 10.38 -8.97
CA VAL A 194 -24.78 10.15 -10.40
C VAL A 194 -23.46 10.24 -11.14
N PHE A 195 -23.13 9.17 -11.85
CA PHE A 195 -21.86 9.00 -12.53
C PHE A 195 -21.86 9.56 -13.96
N PRO A 196 -20.69 9.80 -14.56
CA PRO A 196 -20.54 10.23 -15.95
C PRO A 196 -21.31 9.44 -17.01
N ASP A 197 -21.53 8.14 -16.79
CA ASP A 197 -22.28 7.26 -17.69
C ASP A 197 -23.80 7.34 -17.48
N GLY A 198 -24.26 8.14 -16.51
CA GLY A 198 -25.67 8.27 -16.11
C GLY A 198 -26.14 7.20 -15.12
N SER A 199 -25.29 6.22 -14.78
CA SER A 199 -25.60 5.28 -13.69
C SER A 199 -25.67 6.02 -12.35
N ARG A 200 -26.36 5.41 -11.38
CA ARG A 200 -26.67 6.03 -10.10
C ARG A 200 -26.45 5.06 -8.97
N GLN A 201 -25.81 5.52 -7.90
CA GLN A 201 -25.70 4.80 -6.64
C GLN A 201 -26.46 5.59 -5.57
N GLU A 202 -27.33 4.92 -4.82
CA GLU A 202 -28.23 5.56 -3.86
C GLU A 202 -27.98 5.07 -2.43
N TYR A 203 -28.16 5.95 -1.45
CA TYR A 203 -27.91 5.70 -0.04
C TYR A 203 -29.19 5.98 0.75
N GLY A 204 -29.71 4.94 1.39
CA GLY A 204 -30.88 5.00 2.27
C GLY A 204 -30.46 4.93 3.73
N PHE A 205 -30.99 5.84 4.54
CA PHE A 205 -30.69 5.93 5.96
C PHE A 205 -31.88 5.50 6.82
N ASP A 206 -31.60 4.94 7.99
CA ASP A 206 -32.60 4.70 9.03
C ASP A 206 -33.01 6.03 9.73
N PRO A 207 -34.04 6.02 10.61
CA PRO A 207 -34.45 7.19 11.38
C PRO A 207 -33.36 7.76 12.30
N GLU A 208 -32.38 6.95 12.68
CA GLU A 208 -31.22 7.32 13.50
C GLU A 208 -30.03 7.84 12.68
N HIS A 209 -30.21 7.99 11.36
CA HIS A 209 -29.25 8.51 10.37
C HIS A 209 -28.07 7.58 10.04
N HIS A 210 -28.18 6.29 10.30
CA HIS A 210 -27.20 5.28 9.85
C HIS A 210 -27.55 4.74 8.46
N LEU A 211 -26.54 4.30 7.71
CA LEU A 211 -26.72 3.72 6.38
C LEU A 211 -27.38 2.33 6.49
N ALA A 212 -28.63 2.23 6.04
CA ALA A 212 -29.43 1.00 6.09
C ALA A 212 -29.53 0.28 4.74
N THR A 213 -29.49 1.01 3.63
CA THR A 213 -29.58 0.44 2.29
C THR A 213 -28.68 1.18 1.32
N LEU A 214 -28.05 0.42 0.44
CA LEU A 214 -27.29 0.94 -0.69
C LEU A 214 -27.88 0.35 -1.97
N VAL A 215 -28.21 1.18 -2.95
CA VAL A 215 -28.56 0.71 -4.30
C VAL A 215 -27.34 0.90 -5.19
N LEU A 216 -26.79 -0.19 -5.72
CA LEU A 216 -25.62 -0.17 -6.59
C LEU A 216 -25.96 0.40 -7.98
N ARG A 217 -24.92 0.66 -8.79
CA ARG A 217 -25.04 1.26 -10.13
C ARG A 217 -25.87 0.44 -11.11
N ASP A 218 -25.95 -0.87 -10.90
CA ASP A 218 -26.80 -1.80 -11.66
C ASP A 218 -28.24 -1.88 -11.14
N GLY A 219 -28.60 -1.05 -10.14
CA GLY A 219 -29.93 -0.98 -9.54
C GLY A 219 -30.21 -2.05 -8.48
N ARG A 220 -29.23 -2.89 -8.14
CA ARG A 220 -29.42 -3.95 -7.13
C ARG A 220 -29.23 -3.41 -5.72
N PRO A 221 -30.11 -3.76 -4.76
CA PRO A 221 -29.97 -3.34 -3.38
C PRO A 221 -28.92 -4.18 -2.64
N VAL A 222 -28.29 -3.53 -1.68
CA VAL A 222 -27.47 -4.08 -0.60
C VAL A 222 -28.08 -3.57 0.70
N VAL A 223 -28.44 -4.49 1.59
CA VAL A 223 -29.13 -4.17 2.85
C VAL A 223 -28.16 -4.35 4.00
N HIS A 224 -28.03 -3.33 4.84
CA HIS A 224 -27.24 -3.36 6.06
C HIS A 224 -28.20 -3.52 7.24
N GLU A 225 -27.99 -4.56 8.03
CA GLU A 225 -28.67 -4.73 9.32
C GLU A 225 -27.74 -4.24 10.43
N LEU A 226 -28.25 -3.36 11.29
CA LEU A 226 -27.51 -2.81 12.42
C LEU A 226 -27.91 -3.49 13.73
N ASP A 227 -26.98 -3.54 14.67
CA ASP A 227 -27.24 -3.90 16.06
C ASP A 227 -27.84 -2.70 16.82
N GLU A 228 -28.98 -2.92 17.48
CA GLU A 228 -29.73 -1.87 18.19
C GLU A 228 -28.93 -1.22 19.34
N GLU A 229 -27.98 -1.93 19.97
CA GLU A 229 -27.25 -1.45 21.14
C GLU A 229 -26.00 -0.64 20.79
N ASN A 230 -25.28 -1.01 19.72
CA ASN A 230 -23.98 -0.43 19.37
C ASN A 230 -23.88 0.15 17.95
N GLN A 231 -24.94 0.03 17.14
CA GLN A 231 -25.02 0.53 15.76
C GLN A 231 -23.98 -0.08 14.80
N ALA A 232 -23.35 -1.19 15.16
CA ALA A 232 -22.47 -1.94 14.28
C ALA A 232 -23.29 -2.72 13.24
N VAL A 233 -22.74 -2.86 12.03
CA VAL A 233 -23.33 -3.70 10.98
C VAL A 233 -23.22 -5.16 11.41
N ARG A 234 -24.36 -5.79 11.72
CA ARG A 234 -24.43 -7.23 12.07
C ARG A 234 -24.64 -8.12 10.86
N ALA A 235 -25.16 -7.59 9.75
CA ALA A 235 -25.28 -8.34 8.50
C ALA A 235 -25.31 -7.43 7.27
N ILE A 236 -24.79 -7.93 6.17
CA ILE A 236 -24.90 -7.35 4.84
C ILE A 236 -25.51 -8.40 3.92
N SER A 237 -26.58 -8.04 3.21
CA SER A 237 -27.26 -8.93 2.26
C SER A 237 -27.29 -8.31 0.87
N TRP A 238 -26.97 -9.10 -0.14
CA TRP A 238 -26.96 -8.68 -1.55
C TRP A 238 -28.15 -9.29 -2.32
N ALA A 239 -28.51 -8.66 -3.43
CA ALA A 239 -29.66 -9.06 -4.23
C ALA A 239 -29.58 -10.48 -4.85
N ASP A 240 -28.39 -11.06 -4.94
CA ASP A 240 -28.16 -12.42 -5.41
C ASP A 240 -28.36 -13.49 -4.31
N GLY A 241 -28.67 -13.06 -3.09
CA GLY A 241 -28.82 -13.92 -1.92
C GLY A 241 -27.53 -14.13 -1.12
N THR A 242 -26.38 -13.63 -1.60
CA THR A 242 -25.15 -13.62 -0.82
C THR A 242 -25.38 -12.85 0.48
N ARG A 243 -24.79 -13.34 1.58
CA ARG A 243 -24.90 -12.71 2.90
C ARG A 243 -23.59 -12.83 3.68
N SER A 244 -23.25 -11.78 4.41
CA SER A 244 -22.19 -11.78 5.42
C SER A 244 -22.77 -11.34 6.76
N GLU A 245 -22.38 -11.99 7.84
CA GLU A 245 -22.84 -11.72 9.20
C GLU A 245 -21.65 -11.44 10.11
N PHE A 246 -21.84 -10.54 11.07
CA PHE A 246 -20.79 -10.03 11.96
C PHE A 246 -21.29 -9.97 13.40
N GLU A 247 -20.44 -10.40 14.33
CA GLU A 247 -20.69 -10.28 15.77
C GLU A 247 -19.53 -9.52 16.41
N PHE A 248 -19.83 -8.47 17.17
CA PHE A 248 -18.84 -7.62 17.83
C PHE A 248 -18.89 -7.79 19.36
N ASP A 249 -17.74 -7.65 20.01
CA ASP A 249 -17.58 -7.65 21.47
C ASP A 249 -16.64 -6.52 21.88
N GLY A 250 -17.16 -5.52 22.60
CA GLY A 250 -16.40 -4.33 22.99
C GLY A 250 -15.77 -3.57 21.82
N GLY A 251 -16.43 -3.58 20.64
CA GLY A 251 -15.93 -2.96 19.41
C GLY A 251 -14.98 -3.85 18.57
N ASN A 252 -14.56 -5.01 19.09
CA ASN A 252 -13.74 -5.97 18.34
C ASN A 252 -14.62 -6.95 17.56
N LEU A 253 -14.25 -7.25 16.31
CA LEU A 253 -14.99 -8.20 15.48
C LEU A 253 -14.70 -9.65 15.90
N LYS A 254 -15.63 -10.24 16.64
CA LYS A 254 -15.51 -11.57 17.24
C LYS A 254 -15.86 -12.68 16.27
N VAL A 255 -16.90 -12.54 15.46
CA VAL A 255 -17.28 -13.52 14.45
C VAL A 255 -17.58 -12.83 13.13
N ALA A 256 -17.07 -13.38 12.03
CA ALA A 256 -17.51 -13.04 10.68
C ALA A 256 -17.94 -14.33 9.94
N ARG A 257 -19.09 -14.35 9.27
CA ARG A 257 -19.64 -15.55 8.64
C ARG A 257 -20.20 -15.27 7.25
N ASN A 258 -20.01 -16.19 6.33
CA ASN A 258 -20.72 -16.25 5.05
C ASN A 258 -21.01 -17.73 4.66
N ASP A 259 -21.42 -17.98 3.42
CA ASP A 259 -21.73 -19.32 2.90
C ASP A 259 -20.58 -20.32 2.97
N TRP A 260 -19.32 -19.84 3.00
CA TRP A 260 -18.18 -20.73 3.15
C TRP A 260 -18.01 -21.22 4.60
N GLY A 261 -18.23 -20.34 5.57
CA GLY A 261 -18.10 -20.68 6.98
C GLY A 261 -17.94 -19.46 7.89
N ALA A 262 -17.69 -19.74 9.18
CA ALA A 262 -17.45 -18.71 10.20
C ALA A 262 -15.97 -18.59 10.54
N ILE A 263 -15.55 -17.36 10.83
CA ILE A 263 -14.24 -16.98 11.32
C ILE A 263 -14.43 -16.44 12.74
N GLY A 264 -13.88 -17.14 13.73
CA GLY A 264 -13.93 -16.73 15.13
C GLY A 264 -12.63 -16.09 15.58
N ASN A 265 -12.69 -14.86 16.08
CA ASN A 265 -11.54 -14.12 16.60
C ASN A 265 -11.59 -14.00 18.12
N SER A 266 -10.42 -14.03 18.75
CA SER A 266 -10.26 -13.62 20.15
C SER A 266 -9.19 -12.53 20.25
N PHE A 267 -9.30 -11.68 21.27
CA PHE A 267 -8.43 -10.51 21.44
C PHE A 267 -7.93 -10.43 22.88
N ASP A 268 -6.79 -9.77 23.08
CA ASP A 268 -6.34 -9.35 24.40
C ASP A 268 -7.08 -8.06 24.85
N SER A 269 -6.76 -7.56 26.04
CA SER A 269 -7.38 -6.34 26.58
C SER A 269 -7.00 -5.05 25.83
N ARG A 270 -6.00 -5.10 24.95
CA ARG A 270 -5.54 -3.99 24.11
C ARG A 270 -6.12 -4.07 22.69
N GLY A 271 -6.90 -5.11 22.37
CA GLY A 271 -7.48 -5.34 21.05
C GLY A 271 -6.55 -6.05 20.07
N ASN A 272 -5.41 -6.62 20.51
CA ASN A 272 -4.57 -7.42 19.63
C ASN A 272 -5.19 -8.81 19.42
N PRO A 273 -5.26 -9.34 18.19
CA PRO A 273 -5.88 -10.63 17.92
C PRO A 273 -5.03 -11.77 18.48
N LEU A 274 -5.58 -12.60 19.36
CA LEU A 274 -4.93 -13.76 19.99
C LEU A 274 -5.14 -15.07 19.23
N SER A 275 -6.28 -15.24 18.55
CA SER A 275 -6.50 -16.37 17.65
C SER A 275 -7.54 -16.07 16.59
N GLU A 276 -7.42 -16.80 15.48
CA GLU A 276 -8.39 -16.82 14.39
C GLU A 276 -8.76 -18.29 14.10
N GLU A 277 -10.03 -18.65 14.25
CA GLU A 277 -10.57 -19.99 14.03
C GLU A 277 -11.39 -20.02 12.74
N THR A 278 -10.97 -20.84 11.78
CA THR A 278 -11.63 -20.99 10.48
C THR A 278 -11.99 -22.45 10.21
N PRO A 279 -12.84 -22.76 9.21
CA PRO A 279 -13.03 -24.11 8.69
C PRO A 279 -11.74 -24.84 8.29
N GLN A 280 -10.65 -24.10 8.03
CA GLN A 280 -9.35 -24.65 7.66
C GLN A 280 -8.40 -24.84 8.86
N GLY A 281 -8.84 -24.48 10.07
CA GLY A 281 -8.10 -24.64 11.31
C GLY A 281 -7.86 -23.32 12.03
N ARG A 282 -7.06 -23.39 13.11
CA ARG A 282 -6.85 -22.31 14.06
C ARG A 282 -5.46 -21.70 13.95
N VAL A 283 -5.40 -20.39 13.78
CA VAL A 283 -4.17 -19.61 13.91
C VAL A 283 -4.11 -18.98 15.30
N GLN A 284 -2.92 -18.88 15.87
CA GLN A 284 -2.69 -18.26 17.18
C GLN A 284 -1.57 -17.22 17.11
N TYR A 285 -1.73 -16.13 17.84
CA TYR A 285 -0.80 -15.01 17.89
C TYR A 285 -0.33 -14.80 19.33
N VAL A 286 0.94 -14.49 19.49
CA VAL A 286 1.52 -14.10 20.78
C VAL A 286 2.26 -12.79 20.59
N TYR A 287 1.96 -11.81 21.45
CA TYR A 287 2.59 -10.50 21.44
C TYR A 287 3.52 -10.36 22.64
N ASP A 288 4.53 -9.51 22.49
CA ASP A 288 5.21 -8.97 23.66
C ASP A 288 4.40 -7.83 24.27
N GLU A 289 4.85 -7.33 25.41
CA GLU A 289 4.19 -6.23 26.12
C GLU A 289 4.20 -4.90 25.36
N ALA A 290 5.02 -4.76 24.30
CA ALA A 290 4.97 -3.61 23.41
C ALA A 290 3.93 -3.77 22.28
N GLY A 291 3.15 -4.86 22.29
CA GLY A 291 2.14 -5.17 21.27
C GLY A 291 2.72 -5.69 19.96
N ARG A 292 4.00 -6.12 19.93
CA ARG A 292 4.63 -6.65 18.72
C ARG A 292 4.46 -8.16 18.64
N LEU A 293 4.08 -8.68 17.47
CA LEU A 293 3.91 -10.11 17.26
C LEU A 293 5.24 -10.84 17.41
N VAL A 294 5.39 -11.71 18.42
CA VAL A 294 6.60 -12.51 18.68
C VAL A 294 6.46 -13.97 18.26
N ARG A 295 5.24 -14.48 18.13
CA ARG A 295 4.99 -15.82 17.61
C ARG A 295 3.65 -15.91 16.88
N LEU A 296 3.66 -16.60 15.75
CA LEU A 296 2.48 -17.00 14.99
C LEU A 296 2.46 -18.52 14.85
N THR A 297 1.41 -19.18 15.35
CA THR A 297 1.18 -20.60 15.12
C THR A 297 0.16 -20.76 14.01
N THR A 298 0.54 -21.42 12.91
CA THR A 298 -0.32 -21.66 11.74
C THR A 298 -1.43 -22.67 12.04
N SER A 299 -2.44 -22.76 11.16
CA SER A 299 -3.54 -23.73 11.27
C SER A 299 -3.10 -25.20 11.25
N HIS A 300 -1.85 -25.47 10.91
CA HIS A 300 -1.26 -26.81 10.89
C HIS A 300 -0.24 -27.04 12.02
N GLY A 301 -0.12 -26.11 12.96
CA GLY A 301 0.72 -26.25 14.15
C GLY A 301 2.17 -25.78 14.00
N GLU A 302 2.62 -25.42 12.79
CA GLU A 302 3.94 -24.80 12.58
C GLU A 302 4.00 -23.44 13.29
N SER A 303 5.13 -23.14 13.92
CA SER A 303 5.36 -21.86 14.61
C SER A 303 6.38 -21.01 13.86
N LEU A 304 6.04 -19.75 13.66
CA LEU A 304 6.93 -18.70 13.18
C LEU A 304 7.24 -17.78 14.35
N GLU A 305 8.52 -17.54 14.60
CA GLU A 305 8.98 -16.74 15.74
C GLU A 305 9.69 -15.48 15.26
N TYR A 306 9.44 -14.37 15.94
CA TYR A 306 9.90 -13.03 15.56
C TYR A 306 10.63 -12.38 16.74
N GLU A 307 11.86 -11.91 16.51
CA GLU A 307 12.63 -11.14 17.48
C GLU A 307 12.87 -9.72 16.95
N TYR A 308 12.78 -8.74 17.84
CA TYR A 308 12.91 -7.32 17.52
C TYR A 308 14.14 -6.72 18.21
N ASP A 309 14.84 -5.82 17.52
CA ASP A 309 15.95 -5.06 18.08
C ASP A 309 15.49 -4.01 19.11
N GLY A 310 16.43 -3.28 19.69
CA GLY A 310 16.14 -2.23 20.67
C GLY A 310 15.31 -1.06 20.12
N ASP A 311 15.28 -0.84 18.80
CA ASP A 311 14.42 0.18 18.17
C ASP A 311 13.03 -0.39 17.82
N GLY A 312 12.76 -1.66 18.15
CA GLY A 312 11.53 -2.35 17.83
C GLY A 312 11.38 -2.77 16.38
N ARG A 313 12.48 -2.89 15.63
CA ARG A 313 12.49 -3.39 14.25
C ARG A 313 12.75 -4.89 14.23
N LEU A 314 12.11 -5.61 13.33
CA LEU A 314 12.27 -7.06 13.20
C LEU A 314 13.71 -7.43 12.82
N CYS A 315 14.47 -8.05 13.71
CA CYS A 315 15.88 -8.35 13.48
C CYS A 315 16.15 -9.84 13.26
N ARG A 316 15.20 -10.71 13.59
CA ARG A 316 15.32 -12.14 13.37
C ARG A 316 13.96 -12.80 13.22
N VAL A 317 13.93 -13.80 12.34
CA VAL A 317 12.76 -14.65 12.09
C VAL A 317 13.21 -16.10 12.10
N ARG A 318 12.49 -16.97 12.81
CA ARG A 318 12.68 -18.42 12.75
C ARG A 318 11.41 -19.10 12.25
N ALA A 319 11.59 -20.05 11.35
CA ALA A 319 10.55 -20.88 10.77
C ALA A 319 11.05 -22.32 10.66
N TRP A 320 10.13 -23.28 10.56
CA TRP A 320 10.40 -24.63 10.07
C TRP A 320 11.63 -25.33 10.71
N GLU A 321 11.64 -25.40 12.04
CA GLU A 321 12.69 -25.95 12.94
C GLU A 321 14.10 -25.32 12.83
N ASN A 322 14.66 -25.17 11.63
CA ASN A 322 16.05 -24.77 11.40
C ASN A 322 16.20 -23.58 10.43
N ASP A 323 15.12 -23.10 9.81
CA ASP A 323 15.19 -21.96 8.91
C ASP A 323 15.19 -20.65 9.71
N GLU A 324 16.19 -19.83 9.47
CA GLU A 324 16.38 -18.58 10.16
C GLU A 324 16.76 -17.48 9.19
N CYS A 325 16.16 -16.30 9.35
CA CYS A 325 16.56 -15.10 8.67
C CYS A 325 16.96 -14.02 9.69
N ARG A 326 18.01 -13.27 9.41
CA ARG A 326 18.46 -12.14 10.25
C ARG A 326 18.51 -10.85 9.44
N MET A 327 18.07 -9.78 10.07
CA MET A 327 17.98 -8.45 9.48
C MET A 327 18.76 -7.47 10.35
N SER A 328 19.56 -6.62 9.70
CA SER A 328 20.20 -5.48 10.37
C SER A 328 19.85 -4.18 9.66
N TYR A 329 19.86 -3.10 10.42
CA TYR A 329 19.38 -1.81 9.94
C TYR A 329 20.49 -0.76 10.00
N GLY A 330 20.52 0.09 8.99
CA GLY A 330 21.37 1.26 8.95
C GLY A 330 20.72 2.45 9.64
N PRO A 331 21.35 3.63 9.52
CA PRO A 331 20.74 4.88 9.93
C PRO A 331 19.40 5.11 9.24
N GLY A 332 18.44 5.67 9.97
CA GLY A 332 17.10 5.98 9.46
C GLY A 332 16.16 4.79 9.41
N GLY A 333 16.54 3.63 9.98
CA GLY A 333 15.68 2.45 9.98
C GLY A 333 15.65 1.67 8.66
N THR A 334 16.55 2.00 7.73
CA THR A 334 16.66 1.33 6.43
C THR A 334 17.28 -0.05 6.59
N LEU A 335 16.73 -1.07 5.92
CA LEU A 335 17.24 -2.46 5.99
C LEU A 335 18.62 -2.52 5.33
N LYS A 336 19.69 -2.66 6.11
CA LYS A 336 21.07 -2.68 5.62
C LYS A 336 21.50 -4.06 5.13
N GLU A 337 21.09 -5.11 5.83
CA GLU A 337 21.52 -6.47 5.54
C GLU A 337 20.41 -7.47 5.86
N LEU A 338 20.23 -8.44 4.98
CA LEU A 338 19.32 -9.57 5.10
C LEU A 338 20.12 -10.87 4.91
N ASN A 339 20.24 -11.66 5.95
CA ASN A 339 20.90 -12.96 5.93
C ASN A 339 19.83 -14.04 5.78
N TYR A 340 19.81 -14.70 4.64
CA TYR A 340 18.89 -15.80 4.35
C TYR A 340 19.33 -17.09 5.05
N GLY A 341 18.39 -17.99 5.36
CA GLY A 341 18.69 -19.25 6.04
C GLY A 341 19.55 -20.23 5.25
N ASN A 342 19.65 -20.06 3.93
CA ASN A 342 20.54 -20.82 3.06
C ASN A 342 21.97 -20.25 2.98
N GLY A 343 22.30 -19.24 3.78
CA GLY A 343 23.63 -18.62 3.85
C GLY A 343 23.90 -17.54 2.80
N LEU A 344 22.94 -17.19 1.96
CA LEU A 344 23.04 -16.00 1.13
C LEU A 344 22.89 -14.74 1.99
N VAL A 345 23.58 -13.67 1.59
CA VAL A 345 23.49 -12.37 2.25
C VAL A 345 23.12 -11.31 1.21
N GLU A 346 22.05 -10.57 1.44
CA GLU A 346 21.71 -9.38 0.67
C GLU A 346 22.05 -8.12 1.47
N THR A 347 22.96 -7.31 0.95
CA THR A 347 23.32 -6.00 1.51
C THR A 347 22.67 -4.89 0.69
N ARG A 348 22.15 -3.86 1.35
CA ARG A 348 21.47 -2.73 0.71
C ARG A 348 22.13 -1.41 1.07
N THR A 349 22.25 -0.54 0.07
CA THR A 349 22.63 0.86 0.26
C THR A 349 21.51 1.75 -0.21
N TYR A 350 21.40 2.91 0.44
CA TYR A 350 20.33 3.86 0.20
C TYR A 350 20.93 5.21 -0.16
N ALA A 351 20.35 5.84 -1.17
CA ALA A 351 20.52 7.24 -1.44
C ALA A 351 19.46 8.04 -0.66
N ARG A 352 19.82 9.27 -0.26
CA ARG A 352 18.89 10.24 0.36
C ARG A 352 18.02 9.60 1.48
N VAL A 353 16.76 10.04 1.64
CA VAL A 353 15.82 9.60 2.69
C VAL A 353 15.27 8.20 2.36
N GLY A 354 16.14 7.19 2.39
CA GLY A 354 15.75 5.79 2.30
C GLY A 354 15.38 5.29 0.89
N ARG A 355 15.85 5.95 -0.17
CA ARG A 355 15.68 5.44 -1.54
C ARG A 355 16.73 4.38 -1.85
N LEU A 356 16.30 3.15 -2.15
CA LEU A 356 17.20 2.02 -2.38
C LEU A 356 18.10 2.31 -3.60
N GLU A 357 19.41 2.41 -3.40
CA GLU A 357 20.37 2.66 -4.48
C GLU A 357 20.95 1.35 -5.01
N GLN A 358 21.19 0.38 -4.12
CA GLN A 358 21.74 -0.92 -4.48
C GLN A 358 21.23 -2.01 -3.55
N ALA A 359 21.00 -3.19 -4.12
CA ALA A 359 20.90 -4.45 -3.37
C ALA A 359 21.90 -5.45 -3.96
N LEU A 360 22.82 -5.96 -3.14
CA LEU A 360 23.92 -6.84 -3.53
C LEU A 360 23.80 -8.18 -2.80
N VAL A 361 23.70 -9.27 -3.57
CA VAL A 361 23.66 -10.63 -3.04
C VAL A 361 25.05 -11.27 -3.12
N THR A 362 25.51 -11.83 -2.01
CA THR A 362 26.74 -12.61 -1.89
C THR A 362 26.49 -13.99 -1.30
N ASP A 363 27.41 -14.92 -1.54
CA ASP A 363 27.47 -16.17 -0.77
C ASP A 363 28.19 -16.00 0.58
N LEU A 364 28.27 -17.09 1.36
CA LEU A 364 28.96 -17.13 2.66
C LEU A 364 30.46 -16.79 2.59
N LEU A 365 31.09 -16.86 1.42
CA LEU A 365 32.49 -16.49 1.21
C LEU A 365 32.66 -15.03 0.78
N GLY A 366 31.56 -14.26 0.75
CA GLY A 366 31.54 -12.87 0.30
C GLY A 366 31.67 -12.71 -1.22
N ARG A 367 31.53 -13.78 -2.00
CA ARG A 367 31.58 -13.69 -3.46
C ARG A 367 30.26 -13.13 -3.96
N ARG A 368 30.33 -12.07 -4.78
CA ARG A 368 29.16 -11.47 -5.44
C ARG A 368 28.49 -12.47 -6.37
N LEU A 369 27.19 -12.66 -6.15
CA LEU A 369 26.31 -13.46 -7.01
C LEU A 369 25.45 -12.58 -7.91
N GLY A 370 24.97 -11.44 -7.40
CA GLY A 370 24.19 -10.51 -8.21
C GLY A 370 24.01 -9.16 -7.55
N ALA A 371 23.61 -8.17 -8.33
CA ALA A 371 23.33 -6.84 -7.82
C ALA A 371 22.24 -6.14 -8.63
N GLN A 372 21.30 -5.53 -7.90
CA GLN A 372 20.36 -4.54 -8.40
C GLN A 372 20.92 -3.14 -8.15
N ARG A 373 20.69 -2.20 -9.06
CA ARG A 373 21.04 -0.78 -8.90
C ARG A 373 19.94 0.12 -9.41
N TYR A 374 19.69 1.21 -8.69
CA TYR A 374 18.64 2.16 -9.00
C TYR A 374 19.15 3.60 -8.97
N THR A 375 18.58 4.45 -9.81
CA THR A 375 18.89 5.89 -9.85
C THR A 375 17.61 6.71 -9.87
N TYR A 376 17.65 7.89 -9.26
CA TYR A 376 16.48 8.74 -9.05
C TYR A 376 16.70 10.16 -9.59
N ASP A 377 15.64 10.79 -10.10
CA ASP A 377 15.66 12.19 -10.51
C ASP A 377 15.49 13.17 -9.32
N ALA A 378 15.38 14.47 -9.61
CA ALA A 378 15.24 15.51 -8.60
C ALA A 378 13.88 15.50 -7.88
N CYS A 379 12.87 14.86 -8.46
CA CYS A 379 11.56 14.60 -7.86
C CYS A 379 11.52 13.24 -7.14
N GLU A 380 12.68 12.60 -6.98
CA GLU A 380 12.86 11.28 -6.36
C GLU A 380 12.12 10.14 -7.07
N ARG A 381 11.84 10.31 -8.37
CA ARG A 381 11.31 9.25 -9.22
C ARG A 381 12.44 8.36 -9.71
N LEU A 382 12.25 7.05 -9.68
CA LEU A 382 13.20 6.05 -10.14
C LEU A 382 13.30 6.10 -11.67
N VAL A 383 14.42 6.60 -12.21
CA VAL A 383 14.60 6.78 -13.66
C VAL A 383 15.46 5.71 -14.31
N SER A 384 16.13 4.87 -13.52
CA SER A 384 16.77 3.65 -14.05
C SER A 384 16.84 2.56 -13.00
N ALA A 385 16.66 1.32 -13.46
CA ALA A 385 16.89 0.10 -12.71
C ALA A 385 17.79 -0.83 -13.53
N SER A 386 18.74 -1.49 -12.88
CA SER A 386 19.50 -2.58 -13.48
C SER A 386 19.59 -3.74 -12.53
N ASP A 387 19.72 -4.94 -13.07
CA ASP A 387 19.91 -6.17 -12.32
C ASP A 387 20.92 -7.02 -13.06
N SER A 388 21.80 -7.65 -12.30
CA SER A 388 22.93 -8.43 -12.81
C SER A 388 23.09 -9.68 -11.97
N TRP A 389 23.32 -10.82 -12.62
CA TRP A 389 23.53 -12.10 -11.95
C TRP A 389 24.66 -12.90 -12.60
N GLY A 390 25.47 -13.56 -11.76
CA GLY A 390 26.65 -14.30 -12.19
C GLY A 390 27.75 -13.42 -12.79
N ASN A 391 28.71 -14.07 -13.45
CA ASN A 391 29.87 -13.42 -14.08
C ASN A 391 29.64 -13.04 -15.57
N GLN A 392 28.43 -13.22 -16.12
CA GLN A 392 28.17 -13.04 -17.55
C GLN A 392 27.18 -11.89 -17.80
N SER A 393 27.45 -11.07 -18.82
CA SER A 393 26.58 -9.95 -19.22
C SER A 393 25.20 -10.37 -19.72
N ARG A 394 25.04 -11.63 -20.18
CA ARG A 394 23.76 -12.16 -20.71
C ARG A 394 22.64 -12.22 -19.68
N ASP A 395 22.98 -12.38 -18.40
CA ASP A 395 22.01 -12.45 -17.29
C ASP A 395 21.73 -11.09 -16.66
N SER A 396 22.17 -10.00 -17.30
CA SER A 396 21.92 -8.64 -16.83
C SER A 396 20.85 -7.93 -17.67
N PHE A 397 20.15 -6.98 -17.06
CA PHE A 397 19.37 -5.97 -17.78
C PHE A 397 19.59 -4.59 -17.18
N ALA A 398 19.35 -3.58 -17.98
CA ALA A 398 19.36 -2.20 -17.57
C ALA A 398 18.21 -1.49 -18.27
N ARG A 399 17.33 -0.90 -17.48
CA ARG A 399 16.12 -0.25 -17.94
C ARG A 399 16.11 1.20 -17.48
N GLY A 400 15.75 2.10 -18.37
CA GLY A 400 15.47 3.49 -18.10
C GLY A 400 13.98 3.76 -18.19
N PHE A 401 13.51 4.73 -17.41
CA PHE A 401 12.10 5.12 -17.32
C PHE A 401 11.95 6.59 -17.62
N LEU A 402 11.07 6.92 -18.56
CA LEU A 402 10.65 8.29 -18.80
C LEU A 402 9.25 8.47 -18.25
N TYR A 403 9.06 9.56 -17.52
CA TYR A 403 7.77 9.92 -16.95
C TYR A 403 7.23 11.16 -17.66
N ASP A 404 5.92 11.28 -17.72
CA ASP A 404 5.32 12.57 -18.02
C ASP A 404 5.44 13.52 -16.83
N VAL A 405 4.89 14.73 -17.03
CA VAL A 405 4.94 15.76 -16.00
C VAL A 405 3.98 15.49 -14.85
N GLU A 406 3.15 14.45 -14.79
CA GLU A 406 2.41 14.03 -13.57
C GLU A 406 3.07 12.81 -12.89
N GLY A 407 4.16 12.28 -13.46
CA GLY A 407 4.84 11.10 -12.93
C GLY A 407 4.29 9.79 -13.46
N ARG A 408 3.45 9.80 -14.50
CA ARG A 408 2.98 8.57 -15.16
C ARG A 408 4.05 8.05 -16.12
N LEU A 409 4.24 6.74 -16.18
CA LEU A 409 5.29 6.12 -16.99
C LEU A 409 4.99 6.30 -18.49
N ARG A 410 5.79 7.09 -19.21
CA ARG A 410 5.61 7.35 -20.63
C ARG A 410 6.37 6.39 -21.54
N ALA A 411 7.55 5.94 -21.11
CA ALA A 411 8.35 5.02 -21.90
C ALA A 411 9.33 4.24 -21.03
N GLU A 412 9.67 3.05 -21.54
CA GLU A 412 10.74 2.21 -21.05
C GLU A 412 11.78 2.06 -22.15
N PHE A 413 13.06 2.13 -21.80
CA PHE A 413 14.15 1.98 -22.76
C PHE A 413 15.30 1.18 -22.15
N ASP A 414 16.13 0.56 -22.98
CA ASP A 414 17.38 -0.04 -22.53
C ASP A 414 18.34 1.09 -22.15
N SER A 415 18.71 1.20 -20.87
CA SER A 415 19.52 2.33 -20.40
C SER A 415 21.00 2.25 -20.76
N LEU A 416 21.47 1.15 -21.34
CA LEU A 416 22.85 1.01 -21.83
C LEU A 416 22.99 1.47 -23.29
N VAL A 417 22.01 1.14 -24.14
CA VAL A 417 22.07 1.45 -25.58
C VAL A 417 21.08 2.52 -26.04
N GLY A 418 20.16 2.95 -25.16
CA GLY A 418 19.17 4.00 -25.44
C GLY A 418 18.01 3.56 -26.33
N GLN A 419 17.84 2.26 -26.58
CA GLN A 419 16.76 1.73 -27.42
C GLN A 419 15.43 1.76 -26.66
N THR A 420 14.41 2.42 -27.21
CA THR A 420 13.04 2.33 -26.69
C THR A 420 12.54 0.88 -26.72
N LEU A 421 12.07 0.40 -25.58
CA LEU A 421 11.51 -0.93 -25.39
C LEU A 421 9.99 -0.90 -25.47
N HIS A 422 9.37 0.12 -24.87
CA HIS A 422 7.91 0.26 -24.78
C HIS A 422 7.51 1.72 -24.58
N GLU A 423 6.35 2.13 -25.10
CA GLU A 423 5.81 3.49 -24.94
C GLU A 423 4.35 3.43 -24.47
N TYR A 424 3.92 4.48 -23.78
CA TYR A 424 2.58 4.64 -23.23
C TYR A 424 2.06 6.05 -23.51
N ALA A 425 0.76 6.16 -23.77
CA ALA A 425 0.07 7.44 -23.86
C ALA A 425 -1.13 7.49 -22.91
N TYR A 426 -1.40 8.70 -22.40
CA TYR A 426 -2.47 8.96 -21.45
C TYR A 426 -3.40 10.07 -21.96
N ASP A 427 -4.68 9.99 -21.61
CA ASP A 427 -5.60 11.12 -21.78
C ASP A 427 -5.37 12.21 -20.70
N ALA A 428 -6.16 13.28 -20.75
CA ALA A 428 -6.02 14.41 -19.82
C ALA A 428 -6.37 14.06 -18.37
N LYS A 429 -7.17 13.01 -18.11
CA LYS A 429 -7.43 12.52 -16.74
C LYS A 429 -6.34 11.54 -16.28
N GLY A 430 -5.62 10.93 -17.22
CA GLY A 430 -4.54 10.00 -16.99
C GLY A 430 -4.84 8.56 -17.30
N ASN A 431 -5.96 8.27 -17.97
CA ASN A 431 -6.26 6.90 -18.40
C ASN A 431 -5.30 6.47 -19.51
N LEU A 432 -4.87 5.21 -19.50
CA LEU A 432 -4.01 4.66 -20.54
C LEU A 432 -4.83 4.54 -21.85
N VAL A 433 -4.37 5.21 -22.91
CA VAL A 433 -5.04 5.25 -24.23
C VAL A 433 -4.20 4.63 -25.35
N ASP A 434 -2.91 4.36 -25.11
CA ASP A 434 -2.04 3.60 -26.01
C ASP A 434 -1.03 2.81 -25.17
N ASP A 435 -0.83 1.55 -25.56
CA ASP A 435 0.09 0.61 -24.93
C ASP A 435 0.98 -0.04 -25.98
N GLY A 436 2.18 0.51 -26.19
CA GLY A 436 3.13 -0.01 -27.18
C GLY A 436 2.62 0.07 -28.62
N GLY A 437 1.82 1.09 -28.95
CA GLY A 437 1.17 1.25 -30.26
C GLY A 437 -0.16 0.51 -30.40
N ILE A 438 -0.63 -0.16 -29.33
CA ILE A 438 -1.97 -0.74 -29.28
C ILE A 438 -2.92 0.30 -28.67
N PRO A 439 -3.87 0.85 -29.46
CA PRO A 439 -4.80 1.85 -28.94
C PRO A 439 -5.77 1.22 -27.94
N ILE A 440 -6.03 1.93 -26.85
CA ILE A 440 -7.00 1.56 -25.82
C ILE A 440 -8.13 2.59 -25.84
N ARG A 441 -9.35 2.12 -26.08
CA ARG A 441 -10.53 2.98 -26.00
C ARG A 441 -11.02 3.00 -24.56
N VAL A 442 -11.14 4.18 -23.98
CA VAL A 442 -11.55 4.38 -22.58
C VAL A 442 -13.01 4.86 -22.53
N GLY A 443 -13.79 4.32 -21.59
CA GLY A 443 -15.17 4.67 -21.34
C GLY A 443 -15.36 5.92 -20.47
N SER A 444 -16.61 6.26 -20.18
CA SER A 444 -16.95 7.43 -19.36
C SER A 444 -16.60 7.26 -17.88
N MET A 445 -16.34 6.04 -17.42
CA MET A 445 -15.98 5.71 -16.05
C MET A 445 -14.51 5.31 -15.87
N ASP A 446 -13.66 5.60 -16.88
CA ASP A 446 -12.21 5.26 -16.96
C ASP A 446 -11.91 3.81 -17.33
N GLU A 447 -12.93 3.02 -17.60
CA GLU A 447 -12.80 1.61 -17.92
C GLU A 447 -12.23 1.41 -19.33
N PRO A 448 -11.24 0.53 -19.54
CA PRO A 448 -10.81 0.17 -20.89
C PRO A 448 -11.92 -0.65 -21.58
N CYS A 449 -12.51 -0.11 -22.65
CA CYS A 449 -13.59 -0.72 -23.42
C CYS A 449 -13.11 -1.48 -24.67
N ALA A 450 -11.86 -1.30 -25.09
CA ALA A 450 -11.24 -2.06 -26.17
C ALA A 450 -9.71 -2.03 -26.06
N TRP A 451 -9.06 -3.11 -26.49
CA TRP A 451 -7.60 -3.22 -26.62
C TRP A 451 -7.27 -3.58 -28.07
N GLY A 452 -6.78 -2.60 -28.83
CA GLY A 452 -6.72 -2.68 -30.29
C GLY A 452 -8.12 -2.84 -30.88
N SER A 453 -8.35 -3.91 -31.65
CA SER A 453 -9.67 -4.26 -32.19
C SER A 453 -10.53 -5.12 -31.25
N GLU A 454 -9.95 -5.63 -30.16
CA GLU A 454 -10.63 -6.57 -29.26
C GLU A 454 -11.52 -5.81 -28.26
N PRO A 455 -12.84 -6.06 -28.23
CA PRO A 455 -13.74 -5.38 -27.30
C PRO A 455 -13.62 -5.93 -25.88
N ILE A 456 -13.81 -5.06 -24.89
CA ILE A 456 -13.91 -5.39 -23.47
C ILE A 456 -15.31 -5.02 -22.99
N VAL A 457 -15.94 -5.90 -22.21
CA VAL A 457 -17.34 -5.74 -21.77
C VAL A 457 -17.41 -5.73 -20.25
N TYR A 458 -18.27 -4.85 -19.71
CA TYR A 458 -18.53 -4.70 -18.28
C TYR A 458 -19.98 -5.00 -17.94
N ASP A 459 -20.24 -5.38 -16.69
CA ASP A 459 -21.57 -5.35 -16.10
C ASP A 459 -21.98 -3.91 -15.68
N GLY A 460 -23.20 -3.75 -15.17
CA GLY A 460 -23.73 -2.45 -14.74
C GLY A 460 -23.02 -1.84 -13.52
N ASN A 461 -22.24 -2.62 -12.77
CA ASN A 461 -21.44 -2.14 -11.64
C ASN A 461 -19.99 -1.80 -12.03
N GLY A 462 -19.63 -2.01 -13.29
CA GLY A 462 -18.28 -1.74 -13.79
C GLY A 462 -17.30 -2.86 -13.52
N ASN A 463 -17.75 -4.11 -13.38
CA ASN A 463 -16.88 -5.28 -13.38
C ASN A 463 -16.72 -5.83 -14.79
N MET A 464 -15.50 -6.16 -15.17
CA MET A 464 -15.13 -6.63 -16.50
C MET A 464 -15.55 -8.10 -16.68
N VAL A 465 -16.63 -8.33 -17.44
CA VAL A 465 -17.23 -9.66 -17.65
C VAL A 465 -16.71 -10.36 -18.91
N ARG A 466 -16.07 -9.63 -19.83
CA ARG A 466 -15.46 -10.23 -21.03
C ARG A 466 -14.23 -9.45 -21.47
N LEU A 467 -13.11 -10.14 -21.70
CA LEU A 467 -11.85 -9.54 -22.10
C LEU A 467 -10.99 -10.51 -22.94
N PRO A 468 -10.13 -10.02 -23.84
CA PRO A 468 -9.13 -10.85 -24.48
C PRO A 468 -8.08 -11.30 -23.45
N GLY A 469 -7.49 -12.47 -23.66
CA GLY A 469 -6.40 -12.99 -22.84
C GLY A 469 -5.47 -13.94 -23.60
N PRO A 470 -4.32 -14.29 -23.00
CA PRO A 470 -3.29 -15.09 -23.66
C PRO A 470 -3.74 -16.53 -24.00
N ALA A 471 -4.73 -17.06 -23.27
CA ALA A 471 -5.31 -18.39 -23.49
C ALA A 471 -6.67 -18.32 -24.24
N GLY A 472 -6.99 -17.18 -24.84
CA GLY A 472 -8.28 -16.90 -25.47
C GLY A 472 -9.11 -15.88 -24.68
N GLU A 473 -10.34 -15.64 -25.13
CA GLU A 473 -11.29 -14.75 -24.44
C GLU A 473 -11.62 -15.31 -23.04
N LEU A 474 -11.54 -14.45 -22.03
CA LEU A 474 -12.01 -14.72 -20.68
C LEU A 474 -13.44 -14.23 -20.54
N ARG A 475 -14.29 -15.06 -19.93
CA ARG A 475 -15.65 -14.67 -19.50
C ARG A 475 -15.73 -14.76 -17.99
N CYS A 476 -15.92 -13.62 -17.35
CA CYS A 476 -15.89 -13.46 -15.91
C CYS A 476 -17.30 -13.29 -15.35
N SER A 477 -17.57 -13.92 -14.21
CA SER A 477 -18.81 -13.77 -13.44
C SER A 477 -18.49 -13.26 -12.04
N PHE A 478 -19.21 -12.25 -11.56
CA PHE A 478 -19.03 -11.66 -10.24
C PHE A 478 -20.25 -11.94 -9.36
N GLY A 479 -20.03 -12.09 -8.05
CA GLY A 479 -21.09 -12.15 -7.04
C GLY A 479 -21.68 -10.76 -6.79
N GLY A 480 -22.80 -10.70 -6.05
CA GLY A 480 -23.45 -9.45 -5.64
C GLY A 480 -22.52 -8.54 -4.84
N GLU A 481 -21.60 -9.13 -4.08
CA GLU A 481 -20.54 -8.47 -3.34
C GLU A 481 -19.36 -7.97 -4.19
N GLY A 482 -19.43 -8.13 -5.52
CA GLY A 482 -18.41 -7.63 -6.45
C GLY A 482 -17.14 -8.48 -6.55
N MET A 483 -17.10 -9.66 -5.91
CA MET A 483 -15.96 -10.58 -6.01
C MET A 483 -16.06 -11.48 -7.25
N LEU A 484 -14.93 -11.74 -7.90
CA LEU A 484 -14.86 -12.63 -9.07
C LEU A 484 -15.16 -14.07 -8.65
N ARG A 485 -16.29 -14.63 -9.09
CA ARG A 485 -16.75 -15.98 -8.73
C ARG A 485 -16.36 -17.03 -9.75
N GLU A 486 -16.37 -16.69 -11.03
CA GLU A 486 -16.01 -17.62 -12.09
C GLU A 486 -15.22 -16.96 -13.22
N VAL A 487 -14.31 -17.71 -13.84
CA VAL A 487 -13.69 -17.38 -15.12
C VAL A 487 -13.77 -18.58 -16.05
N GLN A 488 -14.39 -18.39 -17.21
CA GLN A 488 -14.37 -19.36 -18.31
C GLN A 488 -13.27 -18.97 -19.30
N VAL A 489 -12.36 -19.90 -19.56
CA VAL A 489 -11.22 -19.71 -20.47
C VAL A 489 -10.72 -21.07 -20.95
N GLY A 490 -10.32 -21.17 -22.23
CA GLY A 490 -9.75 -22.41 -22.78
C GLY A 490 -10.67 -23.65 -22.67
N GLY A 491 -11.99 -23.45 -22.66
CA GLY A 491 -12.97 -24.53 -22.51
C GLY A 491 -13.13 -25.08 -21.08
N ARG A 492 -12.56 -24.41 -20.07
CA ARG A 492 -12.73 -24.74 -18.64
C ARG A 492 -13.40 -23.60 -17.91
N THR A 493 -14.05 -23.92 -16.80
CA THR A 493 -14.60 -22.95 -15.85
C THR A 493 -13.83 -23.08 -14.55
N TRP A 494 -13.20 -22.01 -14.12
CA TRP A 494 -12.58 -21.90 -12.80
C TRP A 494 -13.50 -21.15 -11.86
N SER A 495 -13.84 -21.74 -10.72
CA SER A 495 -14.67 -21.13 -9.69
C SER A 495 -13.82 -20.74 -8.47
N PHE A 496 -14.16 -19.63 -7.83
CA PHE A 496 -13.45 -19.06 -6.68
C PHE A 496 -14.39 -18.88 -5.48
N VAL A 497 -13.90 -19.23 -4.29
CA VAL A 497 -14.64 -19.08 -3.03
C VAL A 497 -13.84 -18.19 -2.08
N TYR A 498 -14.56 -17.30 -1.40
CA TYR A 498 -14.02 -16.33 -0.46
C TYR A 498 -14.67 -16.51 0.90
N ASP A 499 -13.92 -16.20 1.95
CA ASP A 499 -14.46 -16.10 3.29
C ASP A 499 -15.11 -14.73 3.55
N ALA A 500 -15.64 -14.52 4.76
CA ALA A 500 -16.34 -13.29 5.13
C ALA A 500 -15.46 -12.02 5.14
N PHE A 501 -14.13 -12.17 5.03
CA PHE A 501 -13.17 -11.06 4.88
C PHE A 501 -12.77 -10.82 3.42
N GLY A 502 -13.38 -11.52 2.47
CA GLY A 502 -13.03 -11.43 1.05
C GLY A 502 -11.72 -12.14 0.68
N ARG A 503 -11.17 -12.97 1.57
CA ARG A 503 -9.93 -13.71 1.31
C ARG A 503 -10.26 -14.94 0.49
N ARG A 504 -9.53 -15.16 -0.60
CA ARG A 504 -9.74 -16.35 -1.42
C ARG A 504 -9.29 -17.59 -0.64
N VAL A 505 -10.23 -18.48 -0.36
CA VAL A 505 -10.00 -19.71 0.43
C VAL A 505 -9.99 -20.98 -0.43
N LEU A 506 -10.56 -20.91 -1.64
CA LEU A 506 -10.58 -22.02 -2.60
C LEU A 506 -10.63 -21.53 -4.05
N LYS A 507 -9.98 -22.28 -4.96
CA LYS A 507 -10.28 -22.23 -6.40
C LYS A 507 -10.30 -23.62 -7.04
N THR A 508 -11.16 -23.87 -8.02
CA THR A 508 -11.26 -25.20 -8.65
C THR A 508 -11.80 -25.15 -10.09
N ASP A 509 -11.37 -26.07 -10.94
CA ASP A 509 -11.99 -26.36 -12.25
C ASP A 509 -12.80 -27.66 -12.26
N GLY A 510 -13.12 -28.20 -11.07
CA GLY A 510 -13.75 -29.50 -10.88
C GLY A 510 -12.78 -30.68 -10.93
N TRP A 511 -11.57 -30.51 -11.47
CA TRP A 511 -10.52 -31.54 -11.51
C TRP A 511 -9.36 -31.23 -10.58
N THR A 512 -8.93 -29.97 -10.58
CA THR A 512 -7.88 -29.45 -9.72
C THR A 512 -8.49 -28.52 -8.70
N THR A 513 -8.26 -28.74 -7.41
CA THR A 513 -8.73 -27.88 -6.33
C THR A 513 -7.55 -27.33 -5.54
N TRP A 514 -7.52 -26.01 -5.40
CA TRP A 514 -6.58 -25.30 -4.55
C TRP A 514 -7.30 -24.82 -3.29
N ARG A 515 -6.65 -24.94 -2.14
CA ARG A 515 -7.08 -24.38 -0.85
C ARG A 515 -6.02 -23.41 -0.34
N TYR A 516 -6.45 -22.38 0.36
CA TYR A 516 -5.58 -21.32 0.86
C TYR A 516 -5.92 -21.01 2.31
N GLY A 517 -4.93 -21.02 3.20
CA GLY A 517 -5.10 -20.67 4.60
C GLY A 517 -4.38 -19.37 4.97
N TRP A 518 -5.04 -18.59 5.82
CA TRP A 518 -4.70 -17.20 6.11
C TRP A 518 -4.44 -16.96 7.60
N ALA A 519 -3.72 -15.88 7.90
CA ALA A 519 -3.62 -15.26 9.22
C ALA A 519 -3.84 -13.74 9.05
N GLY A 520 -5.00 -13.22 9.44
CA GLY A 520 -5.41 -11.88 9.04
C GLY A 520 -5.36 -11.76 7.52
N HIS A 521 -4.54 -10.85 6.98
CA HIS A 521 -4.37 -10.66 5.53
C HIS A 521 -3.19 -11.43 4.91
N GLN A 522 -2.49 -12.28 5.68
CA GLN A 522 -1.30 -13.00 5.22
C GLN A 522 -1.64 -14.42 4.77
N LEU A 523 -1.30 -14.77 3.53
CA LEU A 523 -1.43 -16.13 3.02
C LEU A 523 -0.33 -17.01 3.63
N LEU A 524 -0.70 -17.93 4.52
CA LEU A 524 0.25 -18.79 5.22
C LEU A 524 0.55 -20.10 4.51
N TRP A 525 -0.40 -20.62 3.75
CA TRP A 525 -0.17 -21.85 2.98
C TRP A 525 -1.17 -21.97 1.84
N GLU A 526 -0.77 -22.76 0.86
CA GLU A 526 -1.64 -23.26 -0.20
C GLU A 526 -1.48 -24.77 -0.34
N GLU A 527 -2.56 -25.42 -0.76
CA GLU A 527 -2.61 -26.84 -0.99
C GLU A 527 -3.31 -27.10 -2.33
N VAL A 528 -2.72 -27.92 -3.19
CA VAL A 528 -3.33 -28.33 -4.46
C VAL A 528 -3.57 -29.84 -4.51
N ASP A 529 -4.81 -30.20 -4.80
CA ASP A 529 -5.25 -31.54 -5.18
C ASP A 529 -5.51 -31.55 -6.69
N SER A 530 -4.67 -32.23 -7.46
CA SER A 530 -4.73 -32.26 -8.93
C SER A 530 -5.04 -33.64 -9.52
N ARG A 531 -5.10 -34.68 -8.68
CA ARG A 531 -5.38 -36.06 -9.11
C ARG A 531 -6.08 -36.82 -7.98
N PRO A 532 -7.27 -37.41 -8.23
CA PRO A 532 -7.94 -38.24 -7.25
C PRO A 532 -7.00 -39.34 -6.72
N GLY A 533 -6.74 -39.34 -5.41
CA GLY A 533 -5.94 -40.36 -4.71
C GLY A 533 -4.44 -40.08 -4.60
N ALA A 534 -3.92 -38.97 -5.14
CA ALA A 534 -2.57 -38.51 -4.83
C ALA A 534 -2.56 -37.69 -3.54
N ALA A 535 -1.46 -37.70 -2.80
CA ALA A 535 -1.27 -36.76 -1.70
C ALA A 535 -1.25 -35.33 -2.26
N PRO A 536 -1.96 -34.38 -1.64
CA PRO A 536 -1.96 -33.01 -2.12
C PRO A 536 -0.56 -32.41 -2.00
N LEU A 537 -0.19 -31.58 -2.97
CA LEU A 537 1.04 -30.80 -2.87
C LEU A 537 0.75 -29.58 -2.01
N ARG A 538 1.50 -29.44 -0.92
CA ARG A 538 1.36 -28.32 0.01
C ARG A 538 2.59 -27.43 -0.02
N ARG A 539 2.32 -26.14 0.12
CA ARG A 539 3.32 -25.09 0.28
C ARG A 539 2.97 -24.21 1.46
N ASP A 540 3.93 -24.01 2.36
CA ASP A 540 3.85 -23.06 3.46
C ASP A 540 4.61 -21.78 3.09
N TYR A 541 4.12 -20.62 3.48
CA TYR A 541 4.73 -19.32 3.24
C TYR A 541 5.22 -18.71 4.55
N LEU A 542 6.38 -18.04 4.47
CA LEU A 542 6.89 -17.15 5.50
C LEU A 542 6.71 -15.71 5.02
N ILE A 543 5.68 -15.02 5.54
CA ILE A 543 5.45 -13.59 5.30
C ILE A 543 5.80 -12.85 6.59
N LEU A 544 6.60 -11.79 6.48
CA LEU A 544 6.99 -10.98 7.63
C LEU A 544 5.78 -10.22 8.20
N PRO A 545 5.71 -9.94 9.52
CA PRO A 545 4.64 -9.13 10.10
C PRO A 545 4.45 -7.80 9.33
N GLY A 546 3.21 -7.51 8.94
CA GLY A 546 2.86 -6.32 8.13
C GLY A 546 3.24 -6.39 6.65
N GLY A 547 3.95 -7.44 6.21
CA GLY A 547 4.27 -7.69 4.81
C GLY A 547 3.13 -8.38 4.05
N THR A 548 3.17 -8.24 2.72
CA THR A 548 2.20 -8.83 1.77
C THR A 548 2.84 -9.82 0.80
N THR A 549 4.17 -9.82 0.71
CA THR A 549 4.96 -10.71 -0.17
C THR A 549 5.80 -11.63 0.69
N PRO A 550 5.86 -12.94 0.39
CA PRO A 550 6.65 -13.87 1.19
C PRO A 550 8.15 -13.59 1.10
N LEU A 551 8.83 -13.78 2.22
CA LEU A 551 10.27 -13.86 2.32
C LEU A 551 10.78 -15.25 1.90
N ALA A 552 10.01 -16.30 2.19
CA ALA A 552 10.33 -17.67 1.80
C ALA A 552 9.07 -18.51 1.64
N PHE A 553 9.19 -19.66 1.00
CA PHE A 553 8.20 -20.72 1.05
C PHE A 553 8.85 -22.09 1.25
N ARG A 554 8.13 -23.02 1.89
CA ARG A 554 8.55 -24.41 2.07
C ARG A 554 7.62 -25.34 1.30
N GLU A 555 8.20 -26.22 0.49
CA GLU A 555 7.48 -27.22 -0.30
C GLU A 555 8.32 -28.50 -0.37
N ASN A 556 7.69 -29.66 -0.14
CA ASN A 556 8.37 -30.97 -0.16
C ASN A 556 9.63 -31.04 0.73
N GLY A 557 9.58 -30.40 1.91
CA GLY A 557 10.69 -30.39 2.87
C GLY A 557 11.89 -29.53 2.47
N ARG A 558 11.78 -28.72 1.41
CA ARG A 558 12.78 -27.75 0.99
C ARG A 558 12.28 -26.34 1.19
N THR A 559 13.17 -25.45 1.59
CA THR A 559 12.89 -24.03 1.77
C THR A 559 13.48 -23.23 0.62
N TYR A 560 12.68 -22.34 0.06
CA TYR A 560 13.06 -21.45 -1.03
C TYR A 560 12.96 -20.00 -0.57
N TRP A 561 14.09 -19.29 -0.60
CA TRP A 561 14.20 -17.90 -0.17
C TRP A 561 13.98 -16.94 -1.33
N LEU A 562 13.14 -15.93 -1.14
CA LEU A 562 12.70 -15.03 -2.20
C LEU A 562 13.47 -13.71 -2.17
N GLN A 563 13.84 -13.25 -3.37
CA GLN A 563 14.38 -11.92 -3.59
C GLN A 563 13.37 -11.06 -4.34
N THR A 564 13.18 -9.83 -3.87
CA THR A 564 12.34 -8.82 -4.54
C THR A 564 13.15 -7.70 -5.19
N ASP A 565 12.54 -6.98 -6.13
CA ASP A 565 13.05 -5.70 -6.61
C ASP A 565 12.48 -4.50 -5.82
N ALA A 566 12.81 -3.27 -6.23
CA ALA A 566 12.34 -2.05 -5.57
C ALA A 566 10.81 -1.86 -5.55
N ARG A 567 10.06 -2.59 -6.38
CA ARG A 567 8.58 -2.60 -6.40
C ARG A 567 7.98 -3.66 -5.49
N GLY A 568 8.82 -4.47 -4.84
CA GLY A 568 8.40 -5.68 -4.15
C GLY A 568 8.12 -6.86 -5.09
N ALA A 569 8.48 -6.77 -6.38
CA ALA A 569 8.25 -7.87 -7.32
C ALA A 569 9.20 -9.04 -7.05
N VAL A 570 8.70 -10.26 -6.92
CA VAL A 570 9.55 -11.44 -6.70
C VAL A 570 10.34 -11.75 -7.98
N ILE A 571 11.65 -11.55 -7.98
CA ILE A 571 12.48 -11.75 -9.18
C ILE A 571 13.31 -13.05 -9.14
N ARG A 572 13.55 -13.61 -7.95
CA ARG A 572 14.29 -14.87 -7.77
C ARG A 572 13.76 -15.68 -6.59
N ALA A 573 13.91 -17.00 -6.70
CA ALA A 573 13.83 -17.93 -5.58
C ALA A 573 15.12 -18.76 -5.49
N PHE A 574 15.74 -18.79 -4.32
CA PHE A 574 16.96 -19.54 -4.03
C PHE A 574 16.63 -20.82 -3.28
N ASP A 575 17.21 -21.95 -3.69
CA ASP A 575 17.09 -23.22 -2.97
C ASP A 575 17.92 -23.24 -1.67
N ASP A 576 17.92 -24.38 -0.99
CA ASP A 576 18.67 -24.68 0.24
C ASP A 576 20.19 -24.57 0.07
N LEU A 577 20.69 -24.65 -1.16
CA LEU A 577 22.11 -24.50 -1.49
C LEU A 577 22.46 -23.11 -2.05
N GLY A 578 21.52 -22.17 -2.03
CA GLY A 578 21.69 -20.81 -2.55
C GLY A 578 21.70 -20.72 -4.08
N ARG A 579 21.26 -21.77 -4.79
CA ARG A 579 21.14 -21.78 -6.25
C ARG A 579 19.79 -21.22 -6.68
N VAL A 580 19.73 -20.60 -7.86
CA VAL A 580 18.50 -20.05 -8.40
C VAL A 580 17.59 -21.18 -8.92
N ALA A 581 16.51 -21.47 -8.20
CA ALA A 581 15.50 -22.45 -8.59
C ALA A 581 14.36 -21.83 -9.42
N TRP A 582 14.16 -20.51 -9.30
CA TRP A 582 13.22 -19.76 -10.12
C TRP A 582 13.71 -18.33 -10.35
N ARG A 583 13.46 -17.78 -11.54
CA ARG A 583 13.83 -16.41 -11.93
C ARG A 583 12.90 -15.86 -12.99
N ALA A 584 12.52 -14.59 -12.87
CA ALA A 584 11.81 -13.86 -13.91
C ALA A 584 12.30 -12.42 -14.07
N ARG A 585 12.15 -11.89 -15.28
CA ARG A 585 12.17 -10.44 -15.56
C ARG A 585 10.73 -9.96 -15.73
N TYR A 586 10.50 -8.68 -15.50
CA TYR A 586 9.17 -8.09 -15.59
C TYR A 586 9.18 -6.89 -16.52
N ASP A 587 8.07 -6.66 -17.22
CA ASP A 587 7.77 -5.30 -17.67
C ASP A 587 7.45 -4.38 -16.47
N SER A 588 7.24 -3.09 -16.72
CA SER A 588 6.91 -2.16 -15.63
C SER A 588 5.63 -2.53 -14.88
N PHE A 589 4.66 -3.13 -15.56
CA PHE A 589 3.31 -3.38 -15.06
C PHE A 589 3.08 -4.82 -14.57
N GLY A 590 4.12 -5.62 -14.45
CA GLY A 590 4.06 -6.92 -13.77
C GLY A 590 3.88 -8.13 -14.69
N THR A 591 3.92 -7.98 -16.02
CA THR A 591 4.00 -9.14 -16.93
C THR A 591 5.35 -9.83 -16.75
N ALA A 592 5.32 -11.09 -16.32
CA ALA A 592 6.54 -11.87 -16.05
C ALA A 592 7.04 -12.62 -17.29
N HIS A 593 8.33 -12.48 -17.59
CA HIS A 593 9.10 -13.34 -18.47
C HIS A 593 9.97 -14.27 -17.61
N VAL A 594 9.48 -15.49 -17.39
CA VAL A 594 10.13 -16.50 -16.56
C VAL A 594 11.30 -17.13 -17.33
N GLU A 595 12.49 -17.08 -16.74
CA GLU A 595 13.74 -17.58 -17.34
C GLU A 595 14.21 -18.89 -16.71
N VAL A 596 13.92 -19.09 -15.42
CA VAL A 596 14.21 -20.32 -14.68
C VAL A 596 12.94 -20.73 -13.95
N ALA A 597 12.57 -22.01 -14.05
CA ALA A 597 11.31 -22.54 -13.53
C ALA A 597 11.45 -23.98 -12.98
N GLU A 598 12.46 -24.24 -12.14
CA GLU A 598 12.63 -25.53 -11.47
C GLU A 598 11.59 -25.75 -10.36
N VAL A 599 11.08 -24.64 -9.79
CA VAL A 599 9.97 -24.63 -8.83
C VAL A 599 8.88 -23.67 -9.29
N ARG A 600 7.61 -23.98 -8.99
CA ARG A 600 6.50 -23.07 -9.25
C ARG A 600 6.62 -21.83 -8.36
N GLN A 601 6.40 -20.64 -8.91
CA GLN A 601 6.35 -19.40 -8.12
C GLN A 601 5.23 -18.47 -8.65
N PRO A 602 4.08 -18.38 -7.95
CA PRO A 602 2.96 -17.54 -8.36
C PRO A 602 3.08 -16.05 -7.99
N TRP A 603 3.95 -15.66 -7.05
CA TRP A 603 4.05 -14.26 -6.61
C TRP A 603 4.60 -13.34 -7.71
N ARG A 604 4.03 -12.14 -7.84
CA ARG A 604 4.35 -11.15 -8.88
C ARG A 604 4.81 -9.84 -8.25
N LEU A 605 4.20 -8.72 -8.63
CA LEU A 605 4.35 -7.45 -7.91
C LEU A 605 3.87 -7.61 -6.46
N GLU A 606 4.18 -6.63 -5.61
CA GLU A 606 3.89 -6.68 -4.18
C GLU A 606 2.46 -7.17 -3.88
N GLY A 607 2.35 -8.30 -3.18
CA GLY A 607 1.06 -8.89 -2.78
C GLY A 607 0.26 -9.61 -3.87
N GLN A 608 0.70 -9.59 -5.14
CA GLN A 608 -0.01 -10.19 -6.26
C GLN A 608 0.28 -11.68 -6.40
N TYR A 609 -0.78 -12.47 -6.54
CA TYR A 609 -0.74 -13.91 -6.78
C TYR A 609 -1.21 -14.26 -8.19
N ALA A 610 -0.33 -14.78 -9.05
CA ALA A 610 -0.68 -15.14 -10.42
C ALA A 610 -1.43 -16.47 -10.52
N ASP A 611 -2.61 -16.40 -11.13
CA ASP A 611 -3.39 -17.56 -11.55
C ASP A 611 -2.97 -17.94 -12.97
N ALA A 612 -2.13 -18.97 -13.08
CA ALA A 612 -1.56 -19.41 -14.35
C ALA A 612 -2.65 -19.82 -15.38
N GLU A 613 -3.79 -20.29 -14.89
CA GLU A 613 -4.91 -20.75 -15.71
C GLU A 613 -5.67 -19.61 -16.43
N THR A 614 -5.70 -18.40 -15.85
CA THR A 614 -6.39 -17.23 -16.42
C THR A 614 -5.42 -16.15 -16.90
N GLY A 615 -4.19 -16.15 -16.36
CA GLY A 615 -3.21 -15.07 -16.51
C GLY A 615 -3.48 -13.87 -15.58
N LEU A 616 -4.59 -13.85 -14.85
CA LEU A 616 -4.92 -12.76 -13.93
C LEU A 616 -4.10 -12.88 -12.64
N HIS A 617 -3.90 -11.75 -11.98
CA HIS A 617 -3.27 -11.69 -10.68
C HIS A 617 -4.32 -11.39 -9.62
N TYR A 618 -4.54 -12.31 -8.69
CA TYR A 618 -5.31 -12.06 -7.49
C TYR A 618 -4.57 -11.04 -6.61
N ASN A 619 -5.22 -9.92 -6.29
CA ASN A 619 -4.69 -8.85 -5.45
C ASN A 619 -5.69 -8.53 -4.33
N PHE A 620 -6.06 -9.55 -3.56
CA PHE A 620 -6.98 -9.49 -2.42
C PHE A 620 -8.39 -8.99 -2.79
N ALA A 621 -8.63 -7.69 -2.70
CA ALA A 621 -9.93 -7.07 -2.98
C ALA A 621 -10.26 -6.99 -4.49
N ARG A 622 -9.27 -7.12 -5.37
CA ARG A 622 -9.46 -7.02 -6.84
C ARG A 622 -8.61 -8.03 -7.59
N TYR A 623 -8.99 -8.29 -8.85
CA TYR A 623 -8.15 -9.01 -9.81
C TYR A 623 -7.51 -8.03 -10.77
N TYR A 624 -6.19 -8.15 -10.93
CA TYR A 624 -5.37 -7.35 -11.81
C TYR A 624 -5.11 -8.10 -13.12
N CYS A 625 -5.27 -7.40 -14.24
CA CYS A 625 -4.96 -7.88 -15.57
C CYS A 625 -3.64 -7.26 -16.05
N PRO A 626 -2.52 -8.01 -16.07
CA PRO A 626 -1.20 -7.45 -16.37
C PRO A 626 -1.05 -6.95 -17.81
N TRP A 627 -1.72 -7.57 -18.79
CA TRP A 627 -1.62 -7.13 -20.19
C TRP A 627 -2.45 -5.88 -20.47
N LEU A 628 -3.59 -5.70 -19.80
CA LEU A 628 -4.38 -4.46 -19.89
C LEU A 628 -3.90 -3.37 -18.91
N LYS A 629 -3.01 -3.70 -17.97
CA LYS A 629 -2.48 -2.78 -16.96
C LYS A 629 -3.57 -2.17 -16.08
N SER A 630 -4.62 -2.97 -15.85
CA SER A 630 -5.89 -2.53 -15.30
C SER A 630 -6.46 -3.57 -14.33
N TYR A 631 -7.19 -3.11 -13.33
CA TYR A 631 -8.06 -3.97 -12.53
C TYR A 631 -9.31 -4.34 -13.31
N LEU A 632 -9.92 -5.47 -12.92
CA LEU A 632 -11.17 -5.97 -13.49
C LEU A 632 -12.40 -5.25 -12.93
N SER A 633 -12.31 -4.65 -11.75
CA SER A 633 -13.43 -3.95 -11.12
C SER A 633 -13.08 -2.51 -10.81
N LEU A 634 -14.12 -1.68 -10.72
CA LEU A 634 -14.00 -0.30 -10.26
C LEU A 634 -13.32 -0.26 -8.89
N ASP A 635 -12.43 0.71 -8.67
CA ASP A 635 -11.84 0.92 -7.36
C ASP A 635 -12.93 1.16 -6.30
N PRO A 636 -12.96 0.40 -5.19
CA PRO A 636 -13.91 0.65 -4.10
C PRO A 636 -13.81 2.08 -3.54
N ASN A 637 -12.65 2.73 -3.68
CA ASN A 637 -12.39 4.10 -3.27
C ASN A 637 -12.53 5.10 -4.44
N TRP A 638 -13.41 4.83 -5.40
CA TRP A 638 -13.64 5.67 -6.60
C TRP A 638 -13.99 7.14 -6.30
N TRP A 639 -14.46 7.45 -5.09
CA TRP A 639 -14.76 8.83 -4.66
C TRP A 639 -13.52 9.74 -4.55
N HIS A 640 -12.30 9.19 -4.59
CA HIS A 640 -11.09 10.02 -4.62
C HIS A 640 -10.97 10.75 -5.96
N VAL A 641 -11.23 12.05 -5.93
CA VAL A 641 -11.51 12.95 -7.07
C VAL A 641 -10.32 13.24 -8.03
N ALA A 642 -9.30 12.39 -8.06
CA ALA A 642 -8.18 12.46 -9.01
C ALA A 642 -7.63 11.08 -9.40
N ALA A 643 -8.35 10.00 -9.06
CA ALA A 643 -7.94 8.65 -9.40
C ALA A 643 -8.48 8.24 -10.77
N THR A 644 -7.66 7.56 -11.54
CA THR A 644 -8.07 6.74 -12.68
C THR A 644 -8.59 5.42 -12.13
N HIS A 645 -9.91 5.17 -12.22
CA HIS A 645 -10.57 4.19 -11.36
C HIS A 645 -10.17 2.72 -11.57
N TYR A 646 -9.48 2.40 -12.66
CA TYR A 646 -9.08 1.04 -13.00
C TYR A 646 -7.55 0.83 -13.07
N SER A 647 -6.76 1.90 -13.08
CA SER A 647 -5.31 1.80 -13.30
C SER A 647 -4.58 1.15 -12.12
N TYR A 648 -3.53 0.38 -12.40
CA TYR A 648 -2.58 0.00 -11.37
C TYR A 648 -1.66 1.16 -11.00
N ALA A 649 -1.48 1.41 -9.69
CA ALA A 649 -0.52 2.37 -9.15
C ALA A 649 -0.58 3.79 -9.77
N ARG A 650 -1.77 4.20 -10.25
CA ARG A 650 -1.98 5.45 -11.02
C ARG A 650 -1.00 5.61 -12.19
N ASN A 651 -0.70 4.51 -12.88
CA ASN A 651 0.24 4.42 -14.00
C ASN A 651 1.70 4.76 -13.66
N ASP A 652 2.09 4.65 -12.39
CA ASP A 652 3.47 4.85 -11.90
C ASP A 652 3.95 3.62 -11.09
N PRO A 653 4.15 2.46 -11.72
CA PRO A 653 4.40 1.19 -11.03
C PRO A 653 5.79 1.07 -10.38
N TRP A 654 6.69 2.04 -10.59
CA TRP A 654 8.04 2.05 -9.98
C TRP A 654 8.16 2.92 -8.74
N ASN A 655 7.30 3.93 -8.60
CA ASN A 655 7.33 4.84 -7.47
C ASN A 655 6.09 4.73 -6.57
N ARG A 656 5.11 3.93 -6.99
CA ARG A 656 3.88 3.63 -6.24
C ARG A 656 3.59 2.14 -6.32
N THR A 657 3.03 1.62 -5.24
CA THR A 657 2.45 0.28 -5.19
C THR A 657 0.99 0.40 -4.80
N ASP A 658 0.19 -0.60 -5.19
CA ASP A 658 -1.20 -0.75 -4.75
C ASP A 658 -1.29 -2.04 -3.93
N PRO A 659 -0.83 -1.99 -2.67
CA PRO A 659 -0.76 -3.18 -1.85
C PRO A 659 -2.17 -3.66 -1.51
N PRO A 660 -2.39 -4.98 -1.37
CA PRO A 660 -3.70 -5.58 -1.11
C PRO A 660 -4.39 -5.14 0.18
N ALA A 661 -3.74 -4.33 1.03
CA ALA A 661 -4.16 -4.01 2.40
C ALA A 661 -5.00 -2.72 2.54
N ARG A 662 -5.76 -2.31 1.51
CA ARG A 662 -6.74 -1.22 1.65
C ARG A 662 -8.10 -1.63 1.09
N SER A 663 -8.65 -2.73 1.60
CA SER A 663 -10.11 -2.77 1.75
C SER A 663 -10.48 -1.69 2.78
N PRO A 664 -11.50 -0.84 2.52
CA PRO A 664 -12.07 -0.04 3.59
C PRO A 664 -12.60 -0.97 4.70
N PRO A 665 -12.59 -0.51 5.97
CA PRO A 665 -13.17 -1.26 7.09
C PRO A 665 -14.65 -1.59 6.88
#